data_AF-A0A402CRB2-F1
#
_entry.id   AF-A0A402CRB2-F1
#
_cell.length_a   1.000
_cell.length_b   1.000
_cell.length_c   1.000
_cell.angle_alpha   90.00
_cell.angle_beta   90.00
_cell.angle_gamma   90.00
#
_symmetry.space_group_name_H-M   'P 1'
#
loop_
_entity.id
_entity.type
_entity.pdbx_description
1 polymer ?
#
loop_
_entity_poly.entity_id
_entity_poly.type
_entity_poly.pdbx_seq_one_letter_code
_entity_poly.pdbx_strand_id
1 'polypeptide(L)'
;MAIKSTMILAAALAAPMFAALAGAAKPTTVALPAGAAQILDSATLETGGGAFVERKAGGDDIGGWTDPHALIRWTAQIPKPGVYHVELEYAQPTGNDGAALRISVGDQSVETTPPATGDWTTYQTVTAGDVQIARAGDVDVVMTASKAPHPYIMNVRSLTLRLAKQKKLSAPADAAALSPLTLAGKRVLWLGDSITQDGKYVTDIQYALEKRYPRQTFDIVSIGLASETTSGLTEKRHPFPRPDIHERLKRALDKVKPSVVVACYGMNDGIYHPQSPERFAAFQKGVRTLIDAVRASGAQLVLLTPPPFDAKVAGNLEKADAADFSFSDPYEGYDDVLAQYAAWEMGLHEPGMRVIDLHTPLAEYRKNERISDPNFRDTADGIHPDAAGHLAMANVVLTALGVPVKMDMTHSALASDVQAMEADPLYDLVRRQRERRSAGWLAYVGYTRGETVRADSVDAAETAAQALTPQIDAMRQPIRVACVGDSITWGANIDNPAVNSYPAVLGRMLGDRYRVYNFGVSGTTMLKKGDSPYWNQGAYKAAMDSQPNIVVIMLGTNDTKSQNWKYKDEYSANYTEMVRLFAALPTKPKIFLCRPVPVPKTGNYGINEAGVQEEIPMIDAIAAREAATEVDIHAALSGHDDLIPDNVHPNAAGARLIAGAVYKAVTGQEPPAGTAGFTLYF
;
A
#
# COMPACT_ATOMS: atom_id res chain seq x y z
N MET A 1 -35.78 6.54 71.42
CA MET A 1 -35.73 5.58 72.55
C MET A 1 -36.83 4.57 72.33
N ALA A 2 -36.63 3.25 72.35
CA ALA A 2 -35.44 2.46 72.58
C ALA A 2 -35.79 0.99 72.23
N ILE A 3 -34.76 0.12 72.27
CA ILE A 3 -34.86 -1.36 72.43
C ILE A 3 -35.15 -2.09 71.09
N LYS A 4 -34.44 -3.14 70.64
CA LYS A 4 -33.59 -4.17 71.27
C LYS A 4 -32.69 -4.85 70.22
N SER A 5 -31.52 -5.28 70.69
CA SER A 5 -30.76 -6.55 70.50
C SER A 5 -30.92 -7.38 69.19
N THR A 6 -29.92 -8.12 68.68
CA THR A 6 -29.06 -9.12 69.34
C THR A 6 -28.01 -9.67 68.33
N MET A 7 -26.78 -10.01 68.78
CA MET A 7 -25.89 -11.19 68.48
C MET A 7 -25.81 -11.83 67.04
N ILE A 8 -24.75 -12.44 66.48
CA ILE A 8 -23.50 -13.16 66.92
C ILE A 8 -22.66 -13.52 65.65
N LEU A 9 -21.32 -13.71 65.77
CA LEU A 9 -20.28 -14.46 64.97
C LEU A 9 -20.33 -14.49 63.41
N ALA A 10 -19.26 -14.69 62.61
CA ALA A 10 -17.80 -14.57 62.63
C ALA A 10 -17.27 -15.10 61.27
N ALA A 11 -16.05 -14.66 60.90
CA ALA A 11 -15.08 -15.27 59.96
C ALA A 11 -15.11 -14.95 58.44
N ALA A 12 -14.12 -14.13 58.06
CA ALA A 12 -13.06 -14.38 57.06
C ALA A 12 -13.27 -14.20 55.53
N LEU A 13 -12.43 -13.28 55.03
CA LEU A 13 -11.61 -13.26 53.80
C LEU A 13 -12.14 -12.69 52.46
N ALA A 14 -11.28 -11.80 51.92
CA ALA A 14 -11.05 -11.35 50.54
C ALA A 14 -11.73 -10.05 50.03
N ALA A 15 -10.84 -9.14 49.59
CA ALA A 15 -10.99 -7.82 48.95
C ALA A 15 -11.50 -7.92 47.47
N PRO A 16 -11.68 -6.83 46.68
CA PRO A 16 -11.29 -5.43 46.89
C PRO A 16 -12.33 -4.33 46.58
N MET A 17 -12.05 -3.15 47.15
CA MET A 17 -12.70 -1.85 46.95
C MET A 17 -11.84 -0.99 46.02
N PHE A 18 -12.44 -0.18 45.15
CA PHE A 18 -12.51 1.28 45.35
C PHE A 18 -13.30 1.96 44.22
N ALA A 19 -14.20 2.86 44.62
CA ALA A 19 -14.91 3.79 43.77
C ALA A 19 -14.95 5.19 44.41
N ALA A 20 -15.14 6.18 43.53
CA ALA A 20 -15.56 7.57 43.72
C ALA A 20 -14.53 8.57 44.30
N LEU A 21 -14.30 9.81 43.81
CA LEU A 21 -14.87 10.83 42.89
C LEU A 21 -15.05 12.16 43.66
N ALA A 22 -14.46 13.25 43.15
CA ALA A 22 -14.86 14.69 43.18
C ALA A 22 -13.59 15.58 43.08
N GLY A 23 -13.26 16.24 41.95
CA GLY A 23 -13.81 17.52 41.45
C GLY A 23 -12.82 18.69 41.74
N ALA A 24 -12.57 19.74 40.95
CA ALA A 24 -12.86 20.16 39.58
C ALA A 24 -11.93 21.35 39.23
N ALA A 25 -11.28 21.37 38.05
CA ALA A 25 -10.91 22.58 37.29
C ALA A 25 -10.46 22.18 35.86
N LYS A 26 -10.92 22.94 34.85
CA LYS A 26 -10.78 22.67 33.40
C LYS A 26 -9.31 22.66 32.93
N PRO A 27 -8.90 21.78 32.00
CA PRO A 27 -7.66 21.97 31.25
C PRO A 27 -7.84 23.16 30.30
N THR A 28 -7.08 24.22 30.53
CA THR A 28 -6.99 25.33 29.59
C THR A 28 -5.92 24.97 28.57
N THR A 29 -6.33 24.71 27.33
CA THR A 29 -5.40 24.57 26.21
C THR A 29 -4.77 25.92 25.95
N VAL A 30 -3.44 26.02 26.07
CA VAL A 30 -2.67 27.10 25.45
C VAL A 30 -1.74 26.48 24.43
N ALA A 31 -1.84 27.02 23.22
CA ALA A 31 -1.26 26.55 21.99
C ALA A 31 0.28 26.60 21.98
N LEU A 32 0.88 25.61 21.31
CA LEU A 32 2.24 25.70 20.78
C LEU A 32 2.27 26.63 19.56
N PRO A 33 3.30 27.47 19.43
CA PRO A 33 3.84 27.86 18.14
C PRO A 33 5.30 27.38 17.96
N ALA A 34 5.49 26.60 16.90
CA ALA A 34 6.71 26.40 16.10
C ALA A 34 8.00 25.88 16.77
N GLY A 35 8.25 24.58 16.60
CA GLY A 35 9.59 24.03 16.33
C GLY A 35 10.59 24.14 17.48
N ALA A 36 10.30 23.50 18.60
CA ALA A 36 11.25 23.08 19.61
C ALA A 36 10.63 21.93 20.40
N ALA A 37 11.21 20.73 20.32
CA ALA A 37 11.00 19.75 21.39
C ALA A 37 11.97 20.16 22.50
N GLN A 38 11.51 20.99 23.44
CA GLN A 38 12.21 21.07 24.72
C GLN A 38 12.02 19.71 25.40
N ILE A 39 13.11 19.08 25.83
CA ILE A 39 13.15 17.69 26.32
C ILE A 39 12.38 17.48 27.65
N LEU A 40 11.72 18.50 28.18
CA LEU A 40 11.27 18.52 29.57
C LEU A 40 9.76 18.69 29.68
N ASP A 41 8.99 17.79 29.06
CA ASP A 41 7.76 17.23 29.68
C ASP A 41 7.16 16.03 28.92
N SER A 42 7.96 15.19 28.26
CA SER A 42 7.40 13.96 27.65
C SER A 42 7.31 12.89 28.73
N ALA A 43 6.10 12.36 28.96
CA ALA A 43 5.84 11.21 29.83
C ALA A 43 6.50 9.89 29.36
N THR A 44 7.41 9.96 28.38
CA THR A 44 7.98 8.84 27.61
C THR A 44 9.51 8.88 27.55
N LEU A 45 10.18 9.73 28.34
CA LEU A 45 11.63 9.82 28.33
C LEU A 45 12.25 8.58 29.00
N GLU A 46 13.06 7.86 28.24
CA GLU A 46 13.85 6.72 28.72
C GLU A 46 15.35 7.05 28.62
N THR A 47 16.10 6.86 29.71
CA THR A 47 17.57 7.02 29.76
C THR A 47 18.24 5.73 30.21
N GLY A 48 19.45 5.45 29.71
CA GLY A 48 20.27 4.29 30.07
C GLY A 48 21.73 4.64 30.35
N GLY A 49 22.52 3.66 30.82
CA GLY A 49 23.99 3.73 30.88
C GLY A 49 24.60 4.96 31.57
N GLY A 50 24.01 5.36 32.71
CA GLY A 50 24.49 6.46 33.55
C GLY A 50 23.91 7.84 33.21
N ALA A 51 23.22 8.00 32.08
CA ALA A 51 22.52 9.24 31.75
C ALA A 51 21.27 9.43 32.62
N PHE A 52 21.09 10.61 33.20
CA PHE A 52 19.90 10.97 33.98
C PHE A 52 19.56 12.45 33.85
N VAL A 53 18.33 12.81 34.20
CA VAL A 53 17.89 14.22 34.24
C VAL A 53 18.47 14.89 35.49
N GLU A 54 19.36 15.86 35.28
CA GLU A 54 19.88 16.75 36.31
C GLU A 54 18.97 17.96 36.47
N ARG A 55 18.42 18.17 37.67
CA ARG A 55 17.57 19.33 37.95
C ARG A 55 18.37 20.49 38.51
N LYS A 56 18.38 21.63 37.82
CA LYS A 56 19.26 22.78 38.13
C LYS A 56 18.49 24.10 38.10
N ALA A 57 18.92 25.07 38.91
CA ALA A 57 18.31 26.40 39.00
C ALA A 57 18.41 27.25 37.71
N GLY A 58 19.15 26.77 36.70
CA GLY A 58 19.31 27.39 35.37
C GLY A 58 18.67 26.60 34.22
N GLY A 59 17.81 25.64 34.52
CA GLY A 59 17.18 24.71 33.56
C GLY A 59 17.74 23.30 33.66
N ASP A 60 16.87 22.31 33.53
CA ASP A 60 17.24 20.89 33.61
C ASP A 60 17.98 20.46 32.34
N ASP A 61 18.78 19.41 32.45
CA ASP A 61 19.51 18.80 31.35
C ASP A 61 19.71 17.30 31.58
N ILE A 62 20.05 16.57 30.52
CA ILE A 62 20.51 15.19 30.63
C ILE A 62 22.02 15.24 30.85
N GLY A 63 22.45 14.80 32.03
CA GLY A 63 23.85 14.71 32.42
C GLY A 63 24.22 13.32 32.91
N GLY A 64 25.45 13.15 33.41
CA GLY A 64 25.97 11.86 33.87
C GLY A 64 26.19 10.82 32.76
N TRP A 65 26.06 11.22 31.49
CA TRP A 65 26.12 10.31 30.36
C TRP A 65 27.55 9.79 30.12
N THR A 66 27.79 8.55 30.55
CA THR A 66 29.13 7.92 30.50
C THR A 66 29.22 6.69 29.61
N ASP A 67 28.11 6.00 29.36
CA ASP A 67 28.09 4.82 28.50
C ASP A 67 27.78 5.22 27.05
N PRO A 68 28.69 4.98 26.09
CA PRO A 68 28.42 5.25 24.68
C PRO A 68 27.30 4.38 24.09
N HIS A 69 26.97 3.25 24.72
CA HIS A 69 25.86 2.38 24.31
C HIS A 69 24.52 2.77 24.94
N ALA A 70 24.50 3.77 25.82
CA ALA A 70 23.25 4.30 26.34
C ALA A 70 22.40 4.92 25.23
N LEU A 71 21.09 4.68 25.34
CA LEU A 71 20.07 5.33 24.53
C LEU A 71 19.32 6.37 25.36
N ILE A 72 19.12 7.53 24.76
CA ILE A 72 18.20 8.56 25.24
C ILE A 72 17.06 8.60 24.24
N ARG A 73 15.84 8.26 24.67
CA ARG A 73 14.68 8.11 23.78
C ARG A 73 13.47 8.86 24.31
N TRP A 74 12.73 9.51 23.41
CA TRP A 74 11.40 10.04 23.68
C TRP A 74 10.55 10.07 22.40
N THR A 75 9.24 10.29 22.54
CA THR A 75 8.33 10.45 21.40
C THR A 75 8.07 11.93 21.14
N ALA A 76 8.25 12.38 19.89
CA ALA A 76 7.98 13.74 19.45
C ALA A 76 6.75 13.78 18.53
N GLN A 77 5.84 14.72 18.78
CA GLN A 77 4.69 14.93 17.91
C GLN A 77 5.07 15.83 16.73
N ILE A 78 5.00 15.30 15.51
CA ILE A 78 5.29 16.03 14.28
C ILE A 78 4.00 16.64 13.73
N PRO A 79 3.85 17.97 13.71
CA PRO A 79 2.59 18.61 13.34
C PRO A 79 2.29 18.52 11.84
N LYS A 80 3.31 18.37 10.98
CA LYS A 80 3.15 18.23 9.52
C LYS A 80 4.38 17.62 8.86
N PRO A 81 4.26 16.95 7.70
CA PRO A 81 5.40 16.46 6.95
C PRO A 81 6.32 17.61 6.48
N GLY A 82 7.61 17.33 6.33
CA GLY A 82 8.58 18.29 5.79
C GLY A 82 10.02 17.99 6.18
N VAL A 83 10.94 18.83 5.69
CA VAL A 83 12.33 18.85 6.16
C VAL A 83 12.38 19.60 7.49
N TYR A 84 12.98 18.96 8.48
CA TYR A 84 13.23 19.54 9.80
C TYR A 84 14.73 19.66 10.02
N HIS A 85 15.20 20.87 10.35
CA HIS A 85 16.52 21.09 10.91
C HIS A 85 16.54 20.53 12.33
N VAL A 86 17.51 19.65 12.61
CA VAL A 86 17.75 19.08 13.94
C VAL A 86 18.76 19.98 14.64
N GLU A 87 18.33 20.70 15.66
CA GLU A 87 19.18 21.55 16.50
C GLU A 87 19.40 20.88 17.86
N LEU A 88 20.66 20.71 18.25
CA LEU A 88 21.05 20.16 19.54
C LEU A 88 21.63 21.28 20.41
N GLU A 89 21.05 21.49 21.59
CA GLU A 89 21.61 22.35 22.64
C GLU A 89 22.32 21.51 23.68
N TYR A 90 23.62 21.71 23.84
CA TYR A 90 24.50 20.85 24.62
C TYR A 90 25.61 21.65 25.32
N ALA A 91 26.25 21.04 26.32
CA ALA A 91 27.43 21.56 26.98
C ALA A 91 28.51 20.48 27.15
N GLN A 92 29.75 20.82 26.85
CA GLN A 92 30.93 19.97 27.06
C GLN A 92 32.19 20.84 27.29
N PRO A 93 33.04 20.49 28.26
CA PRO A 93 34.21 21.28 28.59
C PRO A 93 35.31 21.19 27.53
N THR A 94 36.17 22.21 27.46
CA THR A 94 37.39 22.15 26.65
C THR A 94 38.28 20.98 27.10
N GLY A 95 38.69 20.12 26.16
CA GLY A 95 39.46 18.90 26.44
C GLY A 95 38.61 17.64 26.66
N ASN A 96 37.28 17.74 26.50
CA ASN A 96 36.35 16.61 26.46
C ASN A 96 35.58 16.56 25.11
N ASP A 97 36.14 17.14 24.05
CA ASP A 97 35.54 17.22 22.73
C ASP A 97 35.73 15.95 21.87
N GLY A 98 35.06 15.91 20.72
CA GLY A 98 35.20 14.82 19.75
C GLY A 98 34.26 13.64 19.95
N ALA A 99 33.31 13.74 20.89
CA ALA A 99 32.18 12.82 20.96
C ALA A 99 31.26 13.02 19.75
N ALA A 100 30.92 11.93 19.06
CA ALA A 100 29.99 11.94 17.93
C ALA A 100 28.65 11.34 18.38
N LEU A 101 27.56 12.01 18.02
CA LEU A 101 26.20 11.59 18.30
C LEU A 101 25.51 11.18 17.01
N ARG A 102 24.76 10.08 17.08
CA ARG A 102 23.73 9.74 16.10
C ARG A 102 22.37 10.07 16.70
N ILE A 103 21.61 10.88 15.97
CA ILE A 103 20.25 11.27 16.32
C ILE A 103 19.33 10.69 15.26
N SER A 104 18.46 9.76 15.66
CA SER A 104 17.42 9.18 14.82
C SER A 104 16.07 9.83 15.11
N VAL A 105 15.32 10.16 14.06
CA VAL A 105 13.96 10.69 14.10
C VAL A 105 13.11 9.81 13.19
N GLY A 106 12.42 8.82 13.76
CA GLY A 106 11.77 7.75 13.01
C GLY A 106 12.80 6.88 12.28
N ASP A 107 12.70 6.82 10.96
CA ASP A 107 13.61 6.07 10.08
C ASP A 107 14.81 6.90 9.57
N GLN A 108 14.81 8.21 9.79
CA GLN A 108 15.90 9.10 9.41
C GLN A 108 16.92 9.22 10.54
N SER A 109 18.18 9.47 10.21
CA SER A 109 19.19 9.80 11.21
C SER A 109 20.18 10.84 10.70
N VAL A 110 20.71 11.63 11.62
CA VAL A 110 21.81 12.57 11.38
C VAL A 110 22.93 12.28 12.37
N GLU A 111 24.17 12.51 11.94
CA GLU A 111 25.33 12.42 12.82
C GLU A 111 25.98 13.79 13.00
N THR A 112 26.37 14.10 14.22
CA THR A 112 27.05 15.35 14.54
C THR A 112 28.18 15.10 15.54
N THR A 113 29.28 15.85 15.40
CA THR A 113 30.38 15.88 16.37
C THR A 113 30.51 17.32 16.86
N PRO A 114 29.76 17.72 17.89
CA PRO A 114 29.73 19.10 18.33
C PRO A 114 31.09 19.55 18.90
N PRO A 115 31.50 20.83 18.74
CA PRO A 115 32.74 21.36 19.33
C PRO A 115 32.62 21.64 20.84
N ALA A 116 33.73 21.73 21.57
CA ALA A 116 33.74 22.09 22.99
C ALA A 116 33.01 23.43 23.23
N THR A 117 32.20 23.51 24.30
CA THR A 117 31.45 24.72 24.65
C THR A 117 32.09 25.54 25.76
N GLY A 118 33.08 24.98 26.46
CA GLY A 118 33.91 25.65 27.47
C GLY A 118 33.90 24.89 28.80
N ASP A 119 32.71 24.74 29.40
CA ASP A 119 32.48 23.95 30.62
C ASP A 119 31.13 23.19 30.58
N TRP A 120 30.85 22.40 31.61
CA TRP A 120 29.62 21.58 31.73
C TRP A 120 28.31 22.36 31.86
N THR A 121 28.40 23.69 32.01
CA THR A 121 27.26 24.58 32.24
C THR A 121 27.10 25.66 31.17
N THR A 122 28.06 25.76 30.26
CA THR A 122 28.04 26.68 29.13
C THR A 122 27.42 25.98 27.92
N TYR A 123 26.15 26.26 27.64
CA TYR A 123 25.41 25.59 26.56
C TYR A 123 25.54 26.37 25.25
N GLN A 124 25.71 25.62 24.17
CA GLN A 124 25.67 26.13 22.80
C GLN A 124 24.72 25.27 21.97
N THR A 125 24.22 25.83 20.88
CA THR A 125 23.36 25.12 19.93
C THR A 125 24.14 24.83 18.66
N VAL A 126 24.09 23.58 18.21
CA VAL A 126 24.60 23.16 16.90
C VAL A 126 23.46 22.61 16.04
N THR A 127 23.51 22.85 14.74
CA THR A 127 22.66 22.14 13.78
C THR A 127 23.31 20.80 13.46
N ALA A 128 22.67 19.71 13.89
CA ALA A 128 23.15 18.35 13.66
C ALA A 128 22.94 17.88 12.22
N GLY A 129 21.94 18.43 11.53
CA GLY A 129 21.62 18.12 10.14
C GLY A 129 20.13 18.24 9.86
N ASP A 130 19.71 17.79 8.68
CA ASP A 130 18.33 17.83 8.23
C ASP A 130 17.74 16.42 8.19
N VAL A 131 16.52 16.26 8.69
CA VAL A 131 15.73 15.02 8.56
C VAL A 131 14.45 15.29 7.78
N GLN A 132 14.13 14.41 6.83
CA GLN A 132 12.89 14.47 6.06
C GLN A 132 11.83 13.60 6.73
N ILE A 133 10.79 14.22 7.27
CA ILE A 133 9.69 13.49 7.92
C ILE A 133 8.50 13.41 6.96
N ALA A 134 8.11 12.19 6.58
CA ALA A 134 7.12 11.94 5.54
C ALA A 134 5.67 12.10 5.99
N ARG A 135 5.38 11.99 7.30
CA ARG A 135 4.02 12.01 7.86
C ARG A 135 3.96 12.85 9.14
N ALA A 136 2.81 13.49 9.36
CA ALA A 136 2.49 14.08 10.65
C ALA A 136 2.13 12.96 11.66
N GLY A 137 2.29 13.22 12.95
CA GLY A 137 1.99 12.29 14.02
C GLY A 137 3.18 12.04 14.95
N ASP A 138 3.03 11.07 15.84
CA ASP A 138 4.05 10.73 16.82
C ASP A 138 5.22 9.99 16.15
N VAL A 139 6.45 10.43 16.45
CA VAL A 139 7.68 9.88 15.91
C VAL A 139 8.67 9.66 17.05
N ASP A 140 9.31 8.48 17.06
CA ASP A 140 10.38 8.19 18.01
C ASP A 140 11.64 9.01 17.71
N VAL A 141 12.19 9.65 18.73
CA VAL A 141 13.50 10.28 18.68
C VAL A 141 14.44 9.48 19.57
N VAL A 142 15.55 9.04 19.00
CA VAL A 142 16.57 8.24 19.69
C VAL A 142 17.92 8.91 19.50
N MET A 143 18.64 9.16 20.59
CA MET A 143 19.98 9.72 20.57
C MET A 143 20.95 8.73 21.22
N THR A 144 22.04 8.43 20.51
CA THR A 144 23.13 7.56 20.96
C THR A 144 24.48 8.19 20.65
N ALA A 145 25.53 7.79 21.36
CA ALA A 145 26.88 8.19 21.00
C ALA A 145 27.47 7.16 20.01
N SER A 146 27.79 7.63 18.80
CA SER A 146 28.52 6.82 17.81
C SER A 146 30.03 6.81 18.07
N LYS A 147 30.55 7.78 18.85
CA LYS A 147 31.94 7.84 19.32
C LYS A 147 32.01 8.57 20.66
N ALA A 148 32.73 8.00 21.64
CA ALA A 148 32.99 8.64 22.93
C ALA A 148 34.48 8.53 23.28
N PRO A 149 35.30 9.54 22.95
CA PRO A 149 36.74 9.53 23.24
C PRO A 149 37.07 9.77 24.72
N HIS A 150 36.08 10.20 25.52
CA HIS A 150 36.22 10.51 26.94
C HIS A 150 35.13 9.82 27.77
N PRO A 151 35.37 9.62 29.09
CA PRO A 151 34.41 8.93 29.96
C PRO A 151 33.05 9.60 30.10
N TYR A 152 32.96 10.92 29.92
CA TYR A 152 31.70 11.66 29.89
C TYR A 152 31.47 12.17 28.47
N ILE A 153 30.25 12.02 27.95
CA ILE A 153 29.93 12.34 26.56
C ILE A 153 29.63 13.83 26.43
N MET A 154 28.48 14.30 26.93
CA MET A 154 28.12 15.71 27.04
C MET A 154 26.85 15.87 27.90
N ASN A 155 26.57 17.10 28.33
CA ASN A 155 25.26 17.47 28.86
C ASN A 155 24.35 17.90 27.71
N VAL A 156 23.12 17.39 27.66
CA VAL A 156 22.14 17.75 26.61
C VAL A 156 20.92 18.42 27.22
N ARG A 157 20.65 19.65 26.81
CA ARG A 157 19.54 20.46 27.33
C ARG A 157 18.30 20.37 26.46
N SER A 158 18.45 20.43 25.14
CA SER A 158 17.31 20.33 24.23
C SER A 158 17.68 19.78 22.86
N LEU A 159 16.70 19.17 22.19
CA LEU A 159 16.81 18.77 20.78
C LEU A 159 15.58 19.27 20.04
N THR A 160 15.78 20.23 19.16
CA THR A 160 14.74 20.99 18.51
C THR A 160 14.60 20.61 17.04
N LEU A 161 13.41 20.17 16.64
CA LEU A 161 13.05 19.95 15.23
C LEU A 161 12.41 21.23 14.67
N ARG A 162 13.16 22.02 13.88
CA ARG A 162 12.62 23.21 13.20
C ARG A 162 12.26 22.89 11.77
N LEU A 163 10.98 23.03 11.43
CA LEU A 163 10.58 22.94 10.03
C LEU A 163 11.31 24.01 9.20
N ALA A 164 12.02 23.59 8.16
CA ALA A 164 12.72 24.49 7.26
C ALA A 164 11.73 25.47 6.60
N LYS A 165 12.02 26.78 6.69
CA LYS A 165 11.25 27.79 5.94
C LYS A 165 11.52 27.58 4.45
N GLN A 166 10.52 27.09 3.73
CA GLN A 166 10.58 27.00 2.27
C GLN A 166 10.77 28.40 1.69
N LYS A 167 11.99 28.72 1.23
CA LYS A 167 12.14 29.75 0.20
C LYS A 167 11.38 29.26 -1.02
N LYS A 168 10.55 30.12 -1.59
CA LYS A 168 9.96 29.92 -2.92
C LYS A 168 11.08 29.99 -3.95
N LEU A 169 11.86 28.92 -4.06
CA LEU A 169 12.80 28.71 -5.17
C LEU A 169 11.99 28.22 -6.37
N SER A 170 12.22 28.84 -7.51
CA SER A 170 11.98 28.21 -8.81
C SER A 170 12.66 26.84 -8.80
N ALA A 171 11.89 25.78 -9.06
CA ALA A 171 12.34 24.41 -8.93
C ALA A 171 13.70 24.18 -9.64
N PRO A 172 14.71 23.63 -8.95
CA PRO A 172 15.78 22.90 -9.62
C PRO A 172 15.16 21.64 -10.23
N ALA A 173 15.52 21.33 -11.47
CA ALA A 173 14.97 20.22 -12.24
C ALA A 173 15.53 18.84 -11.85
N ASP A 174 16.08 18.66 -10.64
CA ASP A 174 16.75 17.41 -10.27
C ASP A 174 16.16 16.75 -9.01
N ALA A 175 15.87 15.45 -9.20
CA ALA A 175 15.43 14.45 -8.22
C ALA A 175 14.03 14.65 -7.59
N ALA A 176 12.97 14.64 -8.41
CA ALA A 176 11.66 14.23 -7.89
C ALA A 176 11.76 12.77 -7.41
N ALA A 177 11.40 12.50 -6.15
CA ALA A 177 11.30 11.13 -5.63
C ALA A 177 10.45 10.27 -6.58
N LEU A 178 10.93 9.05 -6.89
CA LEU A 178 10.11 8.06 -7.59
C LEU A 178 8.83 7.89 -6.80
N SER A 179 7.74 8.05 -7.51
CA SER A 179 6.40 7.80 -7.02
C SER A 179 5.65 7.10 -8.15
N PRO A 180 4.51 6.47 -7.90
CA PRO A 180 3.69 5.91 -8.98
C PRO A 180 3.31 6.99 -10.01
N LEU A 181 3.32 8.27 -9.60
CA LEU A 181 3.11 9.44 -10.46
C LEU A 181 4.27 9.72 -11.44
N THR A 182 5.45 9.10 -11.28
CA THR A 182 6.53 9.22 -12.27
C THR A 182 6.24 8.42 -13.53
N LEU A 183 5.37 7.40 -13.47
CA LEU A 183 4.94 6.60 -14.62
C LEU A 183 3.52 6.98 -15.10
N ALA A 184 2.65 7.43 -14.18
CA ALA A 184 1.27 7.79 -14.50
C ALA A 184 1.18 8.87 -15.59
N GLY A 185 0.32 8.65 -16.59
CA GLY A 185 0.08 9.56 -17.70
C GLY A 185 1.28 9.73 -18.64
N LYS A 186 2.34 8.93 -18.49
CA LYS A 186 3.54 8.99 -19.32
C LYS A 186 3.66 7.75 -20.19
N ARG A 187 4.33 7.90 -21.33
CA ARG A 187 4.81 6.78 -22.13
C ARG A 187 6.11 6.26 -21.55
N VAL A 188 6.11 4.99 -21.15
CA VAL A 188 7.22 4.30 -20.49
C VAL A 188 7.75 3.22 -21.43
N LEU A 189 9.05 3.28 -21.73
CA LEU A 189 9.74 2.28 -22.53
C LEU A 189 10.59 1.38 -21.62
N TRP A 190 10.31 0.08 -21.61
CA TRP A 190 11.12 -0.93 -20.93
C TRP A 190 12.10 -1.59 -21.91
N LEU A 191 13.37 -1.55 -21.58
CA LEU A 191 14.49 -2.14 -22.32
C LEU A 191 15.18 -3.19 -21.45
N GLY A 192 15.73 -4.22 -22.08
CA GLY A 192 16.48 -5.27 -21.41
C GLY A 192 16.70 -6.48 -22.29
N ASP A 193 17.21 -7.55 -21.70
CA ASP A 193 17.54 -8.79 -22.38
C ASP A 193 16.40 -9.83 -22.37
N SER A 194 16.73 -11.13 -22.31
CA SER A 194 15.77 -12.25 -22.29
C SER A 194 14.83 -12.22 -21.08
N ILE A 195 15.29 -11.76 -19.92
CA ILE A 195 14.45 -11.67 -18.71
C ILE A 195 13.36 -10.60 -18.92
N THR A 196 13.71 -9.49 -19.57
CA THR A 196 12.76 -8.44 -19.95
C THR A 196 11.90 -8.84 -21.14
N GLN A 197 12.41 -9.66 -22.06
CA GLN A 197 11.63 -10.20 -23.17
C GLN A 197 10.51 -11.13 -22.68
N ASP A 198 10.79 -12.01 -21.72
CA ASP A 198 9.74 -12.78 -21.02
C ASP A 198 8.76 -11.80 -20.36
N GLY A 199 9.30 -10.89 -19.53
CA GLY A 199 8.65 -9.66 -19.10
C GLY A 199 7.43 -9.85 -18.22
N LYS A 200 7.35 -10.98 -17.50
CA LYS A 200 6.33 -11.20 -16.45
C LYS A 200 6.41 -10.11 -15.37
N TYR A 201 7.61 -9.77 -14.89
CA TYR A 201 7.77 -8.68 -13.91
C TYR A 201 7.22 -7.33 -14.40
N VAL A 202 7.30 -7.05 -15.71
CA VAL A 202 6.70 -5.83 -16.29
C VAL A 202 5.17 -5.91 -16.28
N THR A 203 4.63 -7.10 -16.55
CA THR A 203 3.18 -7.38 -16.43
C THR A 203 2.71 -7.21 -14.99
N ASP A 204 3.44 -7.76 -14.02
CA ASP A 204 3.14 -7.68 -12.59
C ASP A 204 3.13 -6.24 -12.09
N ILE A 205 4.13 -5.44 -12.49
CA ILE A 205 4.21 -4.01 -12.19
C ILE A 205 3.02 -3.27 -12.80
N GLN A 206 2.73 -3.49 -14.09
CA GLN A 206 1.59 -2.84 -14.73
C GLN A 206 0.29 -3.23 -14.04
N TYR A 207 0.07 -4.51 -13.78
CA TYR A 207 -1.13 -4.99 -13.07
C TYR A 207 -1.29 -4.32 -11.70
N ALA A 208 -0.23 -4.26 -10.90
CA ALA A 208 -0.26 -3.65 -9.57
C ALA A 208 -0.59 -2.15 -9.63
N LEU A 209 0.05 -1.41 -10.54
CA LEU A 209 -0.21 0.01 -10.76
C LEU A 209 -1.67 0.26 -11.15
N GLU A 210 -2.17 -0.57 -12.05
CA GLU A 210 -3.48 -0.43 -12.64
C GLU A 210 -4.61 -0.79 -11.67
N LYS A 211 -4.37 -1.79 -10.82
CA LYS A 211 -5.27 -2.16 -9.73
C LYS A 211 -5.29 -1.11 -8.62
N ARG A 212 -4.13 -0.52 -8.28
CA ARG A 212 -4.00 0.40 -7.14
C ARG A 212 -4.38 1.83 -7.47
N TYR A 213 -4.19 2.26 -8.71
CA TYR A 213 -4.42 3.64 -9.15
C TYR A 213 -5.44 3.70 -10.30
N PRO A 214 -6.70 3.30 -10.08
CA PRO A 214 -7.72 3.17 -11.14
C PRO A 214 -8.14 4.48 -11.82
N ARG A 215 -7.66 5.63 -11.31
CA ARG A 215 -7.87 6.95 -11.91
C ARG A 215 -6.68 7.44 -12.74
N GLN A 216 -5.58 6.71 -12.72
CA GLN A 216 -4.38 6.99 -13.50
C GLN A 216 -4.36 6.10 -14.75
N THR A 217 -3.52 6.47 -15.70
CA THR A 217 -3.26 5.68 -16.90
C THR A 217 -1.78 5.33 -16.97
N PHE A 218 -1.45 4.13 -17.44
CA PHE A 218 -0.07 3.69 -17.56
C PHE A 218 0.18 3.18 -18.98
N ASP A 219 0.94 3.95 -19.76
CA ASP A 219 1.26 3.64 -21.16
C ASP A 219 2.63 2.95 -21.25
N ILE A 220 2.64 1.63 -21.07
CA ILE A 220 3.87 0.83 -21.02
C ILE A 220 4.10 0.13 -22.37
N VAL A 221 5.33 0.26 -22.88
CA VAL A 221 5.87 -0.48 -24.02
C VAL A 221 7.13 -1.21 -23.56
N SER A 222 7.14 -2.54 -23.54
CA SER A 222 8.31 -3.34 -23.17
C SER A 222 8.86 -4.09 -24.38
N ILE A 223 10.12 -3.89 -24.72
CA ILE A 223 10.77 -4.48 -25.90
C ILE A 223 12.13 -5.08 -25.56
N GLY A 224 12.15 -6.01 -24.60
CA GLY A 224 13.34 -6.81 -24.30
C GLY A 224 13.75 -7.69 -25.48
N LEU A 225 15.05 -7.95 -25.62
CA LEU A 225 15.60 -8.79 -26.67
C LEU A 225 16.57 -9.83 -26.11
N ALA A 226 16.26 -11.11 -26.25
CA ALA A 226 17.10 -12.20 -25.76
C ALA A 226 18.54 -12.09 -26.28
N SER A 227 19.48 -12.41 -25.38
CA SER A 227 20.93 -12.35 -25.59
C SER A 227 21.53 -10.95 -25.70
N GLU A 228 20.72 -9.88 -25.64
CA GLU A 228 21.19 -8.50 -25.83
C GLU A 228 22.13 -8.03 -24.72
N THR A 229 23.10 -7.20 -25.09
CA THR A 229 24.09 -6.57 -24.21
C THR A 229 24.07 -5.05 -24.40
N THR A 230 24.67 -4.34 -23.45
CA THR A 230 25.18 -2.97 -23.61
C THR A 230 26.68 -2.96 -23.94
N SER A 231 27.41 -3.99 -23.53
CA SER A 231 28.87 -4.08 -23.73
C SER A 231 29.28 -4.30 -25.19
N GLY A 232 28.38 -4.82 -26.02
CA GLY A 232 28.65 -5.22 -27.40
C GLY A 232 29.56 -6.45 -27.51
N LEU A 233 29.83 -7.13 -26.40
CA LEU A 233 30.70 -8.31 -26.36
C LEU A 233 29.95 -9.58 -26.79
N THR A 234 30.70 -10.58 -27.24
CA THR A 234 30.17 -11.89 -27.64
C THR A 234 31.19 -12.97 -27.33
N GLU A 235 30.72 -14.09 -26.77
CA GLU A 235 31.50 -15.30 -26.59
C GLU A 235 31.86 -15.94 -27.91
N LYS A 236 33.04 -16.55 -27.97
CA LYS A 236 33.50 -17.28 -29.15
C LYS A 236 32.54 -18.37 -29.61
N ARG A 237 31.87 -19.04 -28.66
CA ARG A 237 30.94 -20.15 -28.91
C ARG A 237 29.48 -19.71 -29.11
N HIS A 238 29.16 -18.42 -29.04
CA HIS A 238 27.79 -17.97 -29.25
C HIS A 238 27.39 -18.17 -30.72
N PRO A 239 26.17 -18.65 -31.03
CA PRO A 239 25.76 -19.02 -32.40
C PRO A 239 25.72 -17.86 -33.41
N PHE A 240 25.74 -16.62 -32.92
CA PHE A 240 25.75 -15.38 -33.70
C PHE A 240 26.33 -14.24 -32.83
N PRO A 241 26.78 -13.11 -33.40
CA PRO A 241 27.07 -11.91 -32.61
C PRO A 241 25.88 -11.56 -31.71
N ARG A 242 26.12 -11.40 -30.40
CA ARG A 242 25.07 -10.98 -29.48
C ARG A 242 24.50 -9.64 -29.94
N PRO A 243 23.18 -9.44 -29.83
CA PRO A 243 22.61 -8.12 -30.06
C PRO A 243 23.21 -7.11 -29.09
N ASP A 244 23.36 -5.88 -29.58
CA ASP A 244 23.78 -4.72 -28.80
C ASP A 244 22.63 -3.70 -28.84
N ILE A 245 22.15 -3.26 -27.68
CA ILE A 245 21.09 -2.26 -27.59
C ILE A 245 21.42 -1.00 -28.39
N HIS A 246 22.70 -0.61 -28.50
CA HIS A 246 23.11 0.59 -29.22
C HIS A 246 22.83 0.52 -30.73
N GLU A 247 22.64 -0.67 -31.29
CA GLU A 247 22.20 -0.85 -32.68
C GLU A 247 20.77 -0.30 -32.88
N ARG A 248 19.86 -0.55 -31.94
CA ARG A 248 18.44 -0.21 -32.06
C ARG A 248 17.98 0.97 -31.19
N LEU A 249 18.80 1.40 -30.22
CA LEU A 249 18.41 2.36 -29.18
C LEU A 249 17.85 3.66 -29.75
N LYS A 250 18.54 4.27 -30.72
CA LYS A 250 18.06 5.52 -31.34
C LYS A 250 16.69 5.33 -31.99
N ARG A 251 16.48 4.21 -32.70
CA ARG A 251 15.18 3.89 -33.32
C ARG A 251 14.11 3.67 -32.27
N ALA A 252 14.43 2.98 -31.17
CA ALA A 252 13.51 2.78 -30.06
C ALA A 252 13.05 4.11 -29.47
N LEU A 253 13.98 5.02 -29.15
CA LEU A 253 13.69 6.33 -28.60
C LEU A 253 12.89 7.21 -29.59
N ASP A 254 13.30 7.27 -30.86
CA ASP A 254 12.65 8.12 -31.87
C ASP A 254 11.23 7.65 -32.23
N LYS A 255 11.01 6.33 -32.28
CA LYS A 255 9.71 5.73 -32.65
C LYS A 255 8.75 5.70 -31.48
N VAL A 256 9.20 5.24 -30.31
CA VAL A 256 8.34 5.12 -29.12
C VAL A 256 8.08 6.50 -28.51
N LYS A 257 9.09 7.39 -28.51
CA LYS A 257 9.06 8.71 -27.85
C LYS A 257 8.68 8.63 -26.37
N PRO A 258 9.42 7.85 -25.56
CA PRO A 258 9.12 7.72 -24.15
C PRO A 258 9.43 9.00 -23.38
N SER A 259 8.68 9.22 -22.30
CA SER A 259 9.06 10.20 -21.26
C SER A 259 9.91 9.56 -20.16
N VAL A 260 9.82 8.23 -20.01
CA VAL A 260 10.62 7.44 -19.06
C VAL A 260 11.12 6.19 -19.77
N VAL A 261 12.40 5.89 -19.63
CA VAL A 261 13.01 4.63 -20.03
C VAL A 261 13.35 3.86 -18.76
N VAL A 262 12.95 2.60 -18.70
CA VAL A 262 13.41 1.65 -17.69
C VAL A 262 14.32 0.65 -18.39
N ALA A 263 15.55 0.45 -17.91
CA ALA A 263 16.52 -0.43 -18.55
C ALA A 263 17.10 -1.43 -17.56
N CYS A 264 17.22 -2.70 -17.94
CA CYS A 264 17.81 -3.76 -17.13
C CYS A 264 18.75 -4.60 -17.99
N TYR A 265 20.06 -4.45 -17.76
CA TYR A 265 21.14 -5.11 -18.51
C TYR A 265 22.24 -5.57 -17.54
N GLY A 266 23.19 -6.39 -18.01
CA GLY A 266 24.33 -6.87 -17.24
C GLY A 266 24.49 -8.39 -17.27
N MET A 267 23.39 -9.16 -17.31
CA MET A 267 23.43 -10.64 -17.31
C MET A 267 24.28 -11.21 -18.44
N ASN A 268 24.18 -10.64 -19.65
CA ASN A 268 24.92 -11.10 -20.82
C ASN A 268 26.23 -10.32 -21.07
N ASP A 269 26.41 -9.18 -20.41
CA ASP A 269 27.44 -8.19 -20.72
C ASP A 269 28.86 -8.64 -20.36
N GLY A 270 28.98 -9.43 -19.28
CA GLY A 270 30.22 -10.08 -18.86
C GLY A 270 30.52 -11.36 -19.65
N ILE A 271 29.65 -11.72 -20.60
CA ILE A 271 29.76 -12.87 -21.49
C ILE A 271 30.10 -14.18 -20.76
N TYR A 272 29.62 -14.31 -19.52
CA TYR A 272 29.78 -15.49 -18.65
C TYR A 272 31.23 -15.82 -18.27
N HIS A 273 32.16 -14.89 -18.47
CA HIS A 273 33.57 -15.02 -18.11
C HIS A 273 33.86 -14.46 -16.69
N PRO A 274 35.00 -14.82 -16.06
CA PRO A 274 35.52 -14.08 -14.91
C PRO A 274 35.67 -12.59 -15.24
N GLN A 275 35.62 -11.72 -14.24
CA GLN A 275 35.79 -10.28 -14.48
C GLN A 275 37.18 -9.99 -15.08
N SER A 276 37.25 -9.04 -16.00
CA SER A 276 38.51 -8.36 -16.35
C SER A 276 38.31 -6.85 -16.50
N PRO A 277 39.38 -6.04 -16.41
CA PRO A 277 39.30 -4.60 -16.64
C PRO A 277 38.66 -4.25 -18.00
N GLU A 278 38.94 -5.02 -19.05
CA GLU A 278 38.44 -4.79 -20.40
C GLU A 278 36.93 -5.06 -20.50
N ARG A 279 36.46 -6.18 -19.93
CA ARG A 279 35.03 -6.51 -19.91
C ARG A 279 34.24 -5.50 -19.09
N PHE A 280 34.77 -5.13 -17.92
CA PHE A 280 34.13 -4.12 -17.10
C PHE A 280 34.09 -2.76 -17.79
N ALA A 281 35.19 -2.33 -18.43
CA ALA A 281 35.20 -1.09 -19.19
C ALA A 281 34.21 -1.09 -20.37
N ALA A 282 34.03 -2.24 -21.05
CA ALA A 282 33.05 -2.38 -22.11
C ALA A 282 31.61 -2.21 -21.58
N PHE A 283 31.27 -2.90 -20.48
CA PHE A 283 29.97 -2.73 -19.80
C PHE A 283 29.74 -1.27 -19.36
N GLN A 284 30.72 -0.67 -18.68
CA GLN A 284 30.63 0.71 -18.22
C GLN A 284 30.42 1.70 -19.37
N LYS A 285 31.10 1.50 -20.49
CA LYS A 285 30.94 2.31 -21.70
C LYS A 285 29.55 2.13 -22.31
N GLY A 286 29.05 0.89 -22.36
CA GLY A 286 27.71 0.57 -22.86
C GLY A 286 26.63 1.29 -22.05
N VAL A 287 26.62 1.11 -20.73
CA VAL A 287 25.68 1.78 -19.83
C VAL A 287 25.76 3.31 -19.94
N ARG A 288 26.96 3.91 -19.98
CA ARG A 288 27.09 5.36 -20.19
C ARG A 288 26.53 5.83 -21.53
N THR A 289 26.75 5.06 -22.61
CA THR A 289 26.21 5.37 -23.93
C THR A 289 24.68 5.30 -23.94
N LEU A 290 24.09 4.35 -23.19
CA LEU A 290 22.65 4.24 -22.98
C LEU A 290 22.12 5.47 -22.23
N ILE A 291 22.77 5.86 -21.13
CA ILE A 291 22.42 7.05 -20.33
C ILE A 291 22.42 8.30 -21.21
N ASP A 292 23.48 8.51 -21.99
CA ASP A 292 23.62 9.68 -22.87
C ASP A 292 22.52 9.74 -23.94
N ALA A 293 22.19 8.61 -24.55
CA ALA A 293 21.13 8.55 -25.56
C ALA A 293 19.74 8.84 -24.98
N VAL A 294 19.41 8.29 -23.80
CA VAL A 294 18.13 8.53 -23.11
C VAL A 294 18.01 9.99 -22.67
N ARG A 295 19.09 10.54 -22.11
CA ARG A 295 19.17 11.96 -21.75
C ARG A 295 19.00 12.86 -22.97
N ALA A 296 19.65 12.53 -24.09
CA ALA A 296 19.53 13.27 -25.34
C ALA A 296 18.12 13.21 -25.94
N SER A 297 17.34 12.16 -25.68
CA SER A 297 15.92 12.12 -26.08
C SER A 297 15.00 12.92 -25.16
N GLY A 298 15.50 13.47 -24.06
CA GLY A 298 14.72 14.20 -23.05
C GLY A 298 13.90 13.30 -22.13
N ALA A 299 14.14 11.99 -22.14
CA ALA A 299 13.46 11.04 -21.26
C ALA A 299 14.20 10.91 -19.92
N GLN A 300 13.48 10.57 -18.86
CA GLN A 300 14.08 10.15 -17.60
C GLN A 300 14.54 8.69 -17.70
N LEU A 301 15.62 8.32 -17.01
CA LEU A 301 16.11 6.95 -16.95
C LEU A 301 15.89 6.33 -15.57
N VAL A 302 15.34 5.13 -15.53
CA VAL A 302 15.38 4.23 -14.38
C VAL A 302 16.22 3.02 -14.78
N LEU A 303 17.43 2.94 -14.25
CA LEU A 303 18.32 1.80 -14.45
C LEU A 303 18.04 0.77 -13.36
N LEU A 304 17.82 -0.49 -13.75
CA LEU A 304 17.70 -1.62 -12.85
C LEU A 304 19.01 -2.39 -12.91
N THR A 305 19.61 -2.68 -11.76
CA THR A 305 20.84 -3.48 -11.72
C THR A 305 20.58 -4.91 -12.23
N PRO A 306 21.59 -5.63 -12.75
CA PRO A 306 21.38 -7.00 -13.21
C PRO A 306 20.91 -7.91 -12.07
N PRO A 307 19.88 -8.76 -12.30
CA PRO A 307 19.48 -9.76 -11.31
C PRO A 307 20.61 -10.80 -11.09
N PRO A 308 20.60 -11.51 -9.95
CA PRO A 308 21.68 -12.43 -9.60
C PRO A 308 21.62 -13.74 -10.38
N PHE A 309 22.80 -14.24 -10.76
CA PHE A 309 23.00 -15.53 -11.40
C PHE A 309 23.08 -16.66 -10.35
N ASP A 310 22.38 -17.77 -10.59
CA ASP A 310 22.36 -18.91 -9.68
C ASP A 310 23.24 -20.06 -10.18
N ALA A 311 24.53 -19.99 -9.83
CA ALA A 311 25.52 -21.02 -10.15
C ALA A 311 25.09 -22.43 -9.70
N LYS A 312 24.29 -22.56 -8.63
CA LYS A 312 23.88 -23.87 -8.08
C LYS A 312 23.03 -24.68 -9.06
N VAL A 313 22.31 -24.02 -9.96
CA VAL A 313 21.40 -24.67 -10.91
C VAL A 313 21.77 -24.44 -12.38
N ALA A 314 22.85 -23.70 -12.64
CA ALA A 314 23.32 -23.34 -13.97
C ALA A 314 23.91 -24.50 -14.81
N GLY A 315 23.69 -25.75 -14.43
CA GLY A 315 24.19 -26.92 -15.15
C GLY A 315 25.71 -27.02 -15.06
N ASN A 316 26.40 -26.85 -16.19
CA ASN A 316 27.86 -26.90 -16.25
C ASN A 316 28.46 -25.58 -15.74
N LEU A 317 29.52 -25.66 -14.95
CA LEU A 317 30.29 -24.48 -14.52
C LEU A 317 31.76 -24.67 -14.84
N GLU A 318 32.38 -23.60 -15.34
CA GLU A 318 33.80 -23.53 -15.61
C GLU A 318 34.54 -22.81 -14.49
N LYS A 319 35.74 -23.30 -14.19
CA LYS A 319 36.64 -22.68 -13.21
C LYS A 319 37.31 -21.44 -13.81
N ALA A 320 37.83 -20.56 -12.96
CA ALA A 320 38.45 -19.31 -13.38
C ALA A 320 39.63 -19.49 -14.37
N ASP A 321 40.30 -20.63 -14.38
CA ASP A 321 41.42 -20.98 -15.25
C ASP A 321 41.02 -21.72 -16.55
N ALA A 322 39.72 -21.89 -16.80
CA ALA A 322 39.21 -22.49 -18.02
C ALA A 322 39.60 -21.69 -19.27
N ALA A 323 39.74 -22.38 -20.39
CA ALA A 323 40.23 -21.78 -21.64
C ALA A 323 39.20 -20.86 -22.32
N ASP A 324 37.90 -21.07 -22.08
CA ASP A 324 36.79 -20.34 -22.69
C ASP A 324 35.52 -20.52 -21.86
N PHE A 325 34.61 -19.55 -21.91
CA PHE A 325 33.34 -19.56 -21.16
C PHE A 325 32.16 -19.21 -22.08
N SER A 326 30.96 -19.64 -21.71
CA SER A 326 29.74 -19.26 -22.43
C SER A 326 28.49 -19.34 -21.57
N PHE A 327 27.36 -18.82 -22.06
CA PHE A 327 26.08 -19.00 -21.38
C PHE A 327 25.71 -20.47 -21.08
N SER A 328 26.28 -21.44 -21.81
CA SER A 328 26.09 -22.88 -21.55
C SER A 328 27.13 -23.48 -20.59
N ASP A 329 28.28 -22.82 -20.42
CA ASP A 329 29.36 -23.22 -19.50
C ASP A 329 29.92 -21.96 -18.83
N PRO A 330 29.12 -21.32 -17.95
CA PRO A 330 29.49 -20.06 -17.33
C PRO A 330 30.56 -20.23 -16.26
N TYR A 331 31.25 -19.13 -15.96
CA TYR A 331 32.16 -19.07 -14.82
C TYR A 331 31.41 -19.38 -13.50
N GLU A 332 31.97 -20.26 -12.67
CA GLU A 332 31.37 -20.65 -11.39
C GLU A 332 31.12 -19.47 -10.44
N GLY A 333 31.92 -18.41 -10.53
CA GLY A 333 31.77 -17.16 -9.77
C GLY A 333 31.11 -16.03 -10.57
N TYR A 334 30.30 -16.33 -11.59
CA TYR A 334 29.74 -15.28 -12.46
C TYR A 334 28.83 -14.29 -11.73
N ASP A 335 28.17 -14.72 -10.64
CA ASP A 335 27.37 -13.80 -9.83
C ASP A 335 28.21 -12.70 -9.18
N ASP A 336 29.48 -12.98 -8.83
CA ASP A 336 30.41 -11.94 -8.34
C ASP A 336 30.71 -10.87 -9.40
N VAL A 337 30.63 -11.22 -10.68
CA VAL A 337 30.76 -10.27 -11.80
C VAL A 337 29.52 -9.39 -11.88
N LEU A 338 28.33 -9.97 -11.75
CA LEU A 338 27.06 -9.25 -11.75
C LEU A 338 26.92 -8.35 -10.51
N ALA A 339 27.36 -8.80 -9.34
CA ALA A 339 27.41 -8.01 -8.12
C ALA A 339 28.33 -6.79 -8.28
N GLN A 340 29.48 -6.94 -8.96
CA GLN A 340 30.37 -5.81 -9.28
C GLN A 340 29.72 -4.83 -10.26
N TYR A 341 28.99 -5.32 -11.26
CA TYR A 341 28.23 -4.48 -12.18
C TYR A 341 27.13 -3.69 -11.45
N ALA A 342 26.34 -4.38 -10.64
CA ALA A 342 25.30 -3.77 -9.81
C ALA A 342 25.86 -2.71 -8.86
N ALA A 343 26.95 -3.02 -8.14
CA ALA A 343 27.60 -2.09 -7.22
C ALA A 343 28.11 -0.82 -7.94
N TRP A 344 28.64 -0.97 -9.15
CA TRP A 344 29.07 0.17 -9.96
C TRP A 344 27.89 1.01 -10.46
N GLU A 345 26.83 0.38 -10.97
CA GLU A 345 25.62 1.07 -11.40
C GLU A 345 24.99 1.84 -10.24
N MET A 346 24.96 1.27 -9.03
CA MET A 346 24.46 1.95 -7.82
C MET A 346 25.27 3.20 -7.44
N GLY A 347 26.53 3.30 -7.87
CA GLY A 347 27.35 4.50 -7.71
C GLY A 347 27.12 5.58 -8.77
N LEU A 348 26.24 5.35 -9.75
CA LEU A 348 25.94 6.32 -10.80
C LEU A 348 24.94 7.38 -10.30
N HIS A 349 25.33 8.64 -10.43
CA HIS A 349 24.51 9.79 -10.06
C HIS A 349 24.51 10.79 -11.22
N GLU A 350 23.40 10.85 -11.96
CA GLU A 350 23.23 11.76 -13.10
C GLU A 350 21.86 12.44 -13.03
N PRO A 351 21.75 13.73 -13.40
CA PRO A 351 20.48 14.42 -13.58
C PRO A 351 19.49 13.62 -14.43
N GLY A 352 18.23 13.55 -13.97
CA GLY A 352 17.17 12.83 -14.69
C GLY A 352 17.28 11.30 -14.71
N MET A 353 18.22 10.70 -13.96
CA MET A 353 18.37 9.25 -13.81
C MET A 353 18.16 8.80 -12.36
N ARG A 354 17.71 7.56 -12.18
CA ARG A 354 17.77 6.83 -10.92
C ARG A 354 18.16 5.38 -11.15
N VAL A 355 18.82 4.79 -10.16
CA VAL A 355 19.17 3.37 -10.14
C VAL A 355 18.36 2.65 -9.06
N ILE A 356 17.84 1.46 -9.38
CA ILE A 356 17.13 0.57 -8.47
C ILE A 356 17.92 -0.73 -8.39
N ASP A 357 18.32 -1.10 -7.18
CA ASP A 357 19.01 -2.35 -6.92
C ASP A 357 18.04 -3.54 -6.95
N LEU A 358 18.10 -4.32 -8.02
CA LEU A 358 17.47 -5.63 -8.09
C LEU A 358 18.38 -6.75 -7.55
N HIS A 359 19.69 -6.56 -7.62
CA HIS A 359 20.65 -7.64 -7.41
C HIS A 359 20.63 -8.11 -5.95
N THR A 360 20.86 -7.17 -5.04
CA THR A 360 20.94 -7.46 -3.59
C THR A 360 19.66 -8.10 -3.05
N PRO A 361 18.46 -7.51 -3.22
CA PRO A 361 17.25 -8.07 -2.62
C PRO A 361 16.88 -9.45 -3.21
N LEU A 362 17.18 -9.71 -4.49
CA LEU A 362 16.93 -11.01 -5.10
C LEU A 362 17.96 -12.07 -4.64
N ALA A 363 19.21 -11.68 -4.43
CA ALA A 363 20.23 -12.56 -3.87
C ALA A 363 19.88 -12.93 -2.42
N GLU A 364 19.41 -11.96 -1.62
CA GLU A 364 18.93 -12.18 -0.26
C GLU A 364 17.69 -13.06 -0.22
N TYR A 365 16.72 -12.82 -1.10
CA TYR A 365 15.55 -13.67 -1.29
C TYR A 365 15.94 -15.14 -1.49
N ARG A 366 16.79 -15.42 -2.49
CA ARG A 366 17.25 -16.79 -2.78
C ARG A 366 18.04 -17.40 -1.62
N LYS A 367 18.89 -16.60 -0.98
CA LYS A 367 19.65 -17.03 0.21
C LYS A 367 18.73 -17.41 1.35
N ASN A 368 17.66 -16.65 1.59
CA ASN A 368 16.71 -16.89 2.67
C ASN A 368 15.90 -18.17 2.43
N GLU A 369 15.43 -18.41 1.20
CA GLU A 369 14.75 -19.67 0.84
C GLU A 369 15.67 -20.88 1.05
N ARG A 370 16.96 -20.72 0.78
CA ARG A 370 17.98 -21.76 0.98
C ARG A 370 18.31 -22.07 2.43
N ILE A 371 17.90 -21.24 3.38
CA ILE A 371 17.99 -21.56 4.81
C ILE A 371 17.04 -22.72 5.13
N SER A 372 15.83 -22.72 4.57
CA SER A 372 14.83 -23.77 4.76
C SER A 372 14.97 -24.94 3.79
N ASP A 373 15.25 -24.67 2.52
CA ASP A 373 15.46 -25.69 1.50
C ASP A 373 16.80 -25.45 0.79
N PRO A 374 17.89 -26.14 1.20
CA PRO A 374 19.19 -25.99 0.56
C PRO A 374 19.16 -26.20 -0.96
N ASN A 375 18.23 -26.96 -1.51
CA ASN A 375 18.12 -27.25 -2.94
C ASN A 375 17.12 -26.34 -3.68
N PHE A 376 16.64 -25.31 -3.00
CA PHE A 376 15.74 -24.31 -3.57
C PHE A 376 16.30 -23.71 -4.87
N ARG A 377 15.39 -23.57 -5.83
CA ARG A 377 15.61 -22.97 -7.14
C ARG A 377 14.39 -22.16 -7.56
N ASP A 378 14.63 -20.89 -7.89
CA ASP A 378 13.69 -19.95 -8.52
C ASP A 378 14.01 -19.76 -10.01
N THR A 379 15.07 -20.41 -10.51
CA THR A 379 15.45 -20.45 -11.93
C THR A 379 15.65 -21.91 -12.36
N ALA A 380 15.46 -22.19 -13.64
CA ALA A 380 15.71 -23.52 -14.20
C ALA A 380 17.16 -23.70 -14.69
N ASP A 381 17.81 -22.60 -15.07
CA ASP A 381 19.09 -22.56 -15.78
C ASP A 381 20.11 -21.59 -15.16
N GLY A 382 19.81 -21.06 -13.98
CA GLY A 382 20.65 -20.09 -13.29
C GLY A 382 20.43 -18.65 -13.73
N ILE A 383 19.62 -18.42 -14.77
CA ILE A 383 19.49 -17.11 -15.43
C ILE A 383 18.05 -16.61 -15.39
N HIS A 384 17.08 -17.44 -15.80
CA HIS A 384 15.69 -17.01 -16.02
C HIS A 384 14.82 -17.33 -14.79
N PRO A 385 14.31 -16.30 -14.09
CA PRO A 385 13.41 -16.50 -12.96
C PRO A 385 12.09 -17.13 -13.37
N ASP A 386 11.51 -17.92 -12.47
CA ASP A 386 10.12 -18.38 -12.57
C ASP A 386 9.13 -17.23 -12.30
N ALA A 387 7.83 -17.53 -12.28
CA ALA A 387 6.81 -16.51 -12.05
C ALA A 387 6.92 -15.84 -10.67
N ALA A 388 7.31 -16.58 -9.62
CA ALA A 388 7.49 -16.03 -8.29
C ALA A 388 8.76 -15.15 -8.22
N GLY A 389 9.85 -15.55 -8.88
CA GLY A 389 11.05 -14.73 -9.03
C GLY A 389 10.79 -13.44 -9.82
N HIS A 390 9.95 -13.50 -10.87
CA HIS A 390 9.49 -12.29 -11.56
C HIS A 390 8.64 -11.37 -10.66
N LEU A 391 7.76 -11.93 -9.83
CA LEU A 391 7.01 -11.13 -8.86
C LEU A 391 7.93 -10.53 -7.79
N ALA A 392 8.99 -11.23 -7.38
CA ALA A 392 10.01 -10.69 -6.50
C ALA A 392 10.70 -9.46 -7.13
N MET A 393 11.10 -9.56 -8.41
CA MET A 393 11.64 -8.42 -9.17
C MET A 393 10.65 -7.26 -9.21
N ALA A 394 9.37 -7.55 -9.51
CA ALA A 394 8.32 -6.55 -9.57
C ALA A 394 8.13 -5.83 -8.23
N ASN A 395 8.12 -6.57 -7.11
CA ASN A 395 7.96 -6.01 -5.77
C ASN A 395 9.11 -5.09 -5.37
N VAL A 396 10.35 -5.40 -5.75
CA VAL A 396 11.50 -4.50 -5.55
C VAL A 396 11.30 -3.18 -6.30
N VAL A 397 10.93 -3.24 -7.58
CA VAL A 397 10.68 -2.05 -8.39
C VAL A 397 9.49 -1.24 -7.84
N LEU A 398 8.37 -1.90 -7.52
CA LEU A 398 7.18 -1.27 -6.96
C LEU A 398 7.48 -0.58 -5.62
N THR A 399 8.27 -1.22 -4.75
CA THR A 399 8.72 -0.63 -3.48
C THR A 399 9.56 0.61 -3.72
N ALA A 400 10.51 0.56 -4.66
CA ALA A 400 11.33 1.72 -5.04
C ALA A 400 10.51 2.85 -5.68
N LEU A 401 9.38 2.52 -6.31
CA LEU A 401 8.37 3.46 -6.81
C LEU A 401 7.41 3.97 -5.72
N GLY A 402 7.53 3.54 -4.47
CA GLY A 402 6.63 3.92 -3.38
C GLY A 402 5.22 3.32 -3.49
N VAL A 403 5.05 2.25 -4.28
CA VAL A 403 3.82 1.46 -4.31
C VAL A 403 3.85 0.49 -3.13
N PRO A 404 2.83 0.49 -2.25
CA PRO A 404 2.74 -0.50 -1.19
C PRO A 404 2.62 -1.91 -1.78
N VAL A 405 3.55 -2.79 -1.41
CA VAL A 405 3.53 -4.22 -1.73
C VAL A 405 3.42 -5.04 -0.46
N LYS A 406 3.04 -6.32 -0.59
CA LYS A 406 3.19 -7.27 0.51
C LYS A 406 4.68 -7.45 0.78
N MET A 407 5.07 -7.38 2.06
CA MET A 407 6.48 -7.46 2.47
C MET A 407 6.99 -8.89 2.57
N ASP A 408 6.11 -9.89 2.54
CA ASP A 408 6.49 -11.30 2.54
C ASP A 408 7.04 -11.68 1.16
N MET A 409 8.36 -11.80 1.09
CA MET A 409 9.10 -12.17 -0.11
C MET A 409 9.41 -13.67 -0.16
N THR A 410 8.80 -14.51 0.70
CA THR A 410 9.02 -15.95 0.60
C THR A 410 8.49 -16.51 -0.72
N HIS A 411 9.16 -17.50 -1.31
CA HIS A 411 8.76 -18.05 -2.62
C HIS A 411 7.33 -18.59 -2.55
N SER A 412 6.97 -19.27 -1.46
CA SER A 412 5.60 -19.78 -1.27
C SER A 412 4.52 -18.69 -1.23
N ALA A 413 4.79 -17.56 -0.57
CA ALA A 413 3.86 -16.43 -0.53
C ALA A 413 3.75 -15.77 -1.91
N LEU A 414 4.89 -15.54 -2.58
CA LEU A 414 4.94 -14.99 -3.92
C LEU A 414 4.21 -15.89 -4.93
N ALA A 415 4.40 -17.21 -4.87
CA ALA A 415 3.70 -18.16 -5.73
C ALA A 415 2.18 -18.15 -5.48
N SER A 416 1.75 -18.02 -4.23
CA SER A 416 0.33 -17.84 -3.90
C SER A 416 -0.23 -16.52 -4.44
N ASP A 417 0.57 -15.45 -4.39
CA ASP A 417 0.18 -14.15 -4.94
C ASP A 417 0.08 -14.18 -6.45
N VAL A 418 1.02 -14.84 -7.15
CA VAL A 418 0.94 -15.09 -8.59
C VAL A 418 -0.36 -15.82 -8.94
N GLN A 419 -0.71 -16.89 -8.23
CA GLN A 419 -1.97 -17.60 -8.47
C GLN A 419 -3.19 -16.71 -8.28
N ALA A 420 -3.20 -15.86 -7.24
CA ALA A 420 -4.28 -14.92 -7.00
C ALA A 420 -4.37 -13.82 -8.08
N MET A 421 -3.22 -13.38 -8.60
CA MET A 421 -3.12 -12.43 -9.71
C MET A 421 -3.65 -13.06 -11.00
N GLU A 422 -3.23 -14.27 -11.33
CA GLU A 422 -3.67 -14.99 -12.53
C GLU A 422 -5.17 -15.32 -12.51
N ALA A 423 -5.76 -15.47 -11.33
CA ALA A 423 -7.21 -15.62 -11.17
C ALA A 423 -7.99 -14.30 -11.36
N ASP A 424 -7.34 -13.14 -11.32
CA ASP A 424 -7.96 -11.83 -11.55
C ASP A 424 -8.04 -11.54 -13.06
N PRO A 425 -9.24 -11.36 -13.65
CA PRO A 425 -9.38 -11.06 -15.07
C PRO A 425 -8.62 -9.81 -15.55
N LEU A 426 -8.34 -8.85 -14.65
CA LEU A 426 -7.51 -7.69 -14.99
C LEU A 426 -6.09 -8.09 -15.38
N TYR A 427 -5.51 -9.12 -14.75
CA TYR A 427 -4.16 -9.57 -15.02
C TYR A 427 -4.01 -10.10 -16.45
N ASP A 428 -4.94 -10.97 -16.90
CA ASP A 428 -4.94 -11.47 -18.29
C ASP A 428 -5.03 -10.34 -19.32
N LEU A 429 -5.90 -9.35 -19.07
CA LEU A 429 -6.06 -8.21 -19.96
C LEU A 429 -4.77 -7.38 -20.06
N VAL A 430 -4.13 -7.08 -18.92
CA VAL A 430 -2.85 -6.35 -18.86
C VAL A 430 -1.74 -7.12 -19.56
N ARG A 431 -1.61 -8.43 -19.26
CA ARG A 431 -0.61 -9.32 -19.89
C ARG A 431 -0.74 -9.33 -21.41
N ARG A 432 -1.95 -9.54 -21.92
CA ARG A 432 -2.23 -9.57 -23.37
C ARG A 432 -1.98 -8.21 -24.02
N GLN A 433 -2.28 -7.11 -23.33
CA GLN A 433 -1.98 -5.77 -23.83
C GLN A 433 -0.46 -5.57 -23.98
N ARG A 434 0.32 -5.92 -22.95
CA ARG A 434 1.79 -5.88 -22.98
C ARG A 434 2.38 -6.77 -24.07
N GLU A 435 1.98 -8.04 -24.14
CA GLU A 435 2.50 -9.00 -25.12
C GLU A 435 2.29 -8.54 -26.58
N ARG A 436 1.09 -8.04 -26.89
CA ARG A 436 0.77 -7.49 -28.23
C ARG A 436 1.68 -6.32 -28.57
N ARG A 437 1.83 -5.37 -27.65
CA ARG A 437 2.73 -4.22 -27.82
C ARG A 437 4.18 -4.65 -27.94
N SER A 438 4.65 -5.57 -27.11
CA SER A 438 6.03 -6.04 -27.08
C SER A 438 6.46 -6.61 -28.43
N ALA A 439 5.69 -7.56 -28.96
CA ALA A 439 5.98 -8.18 -30.26
C ALA A 439 5.94 -7.16 -31.41
N GLY A 440 4.90 -6.31 -31.45
CA GLY A 440 4.74 -5.31 -32.51
C GLY A 440 5.80 -4.22 -32.49
N TRP A 441 6.07 -3.63 -31.31
CA TRP A 441 7.07 -2.58 -31.16
C TRP A 441 8.49 -3.08 -31.38
N LEU A 442 8.84 -4.27 -30.89
CA LEU A 442 10.19 -4.83 -31.10
C LEU A 442 10.46 -5.02 -32.60
N ALA A 443 9.52 -5.59 -33.35
CA ALA A 443 9.64 -5.73 -34.80
C ALA A 443 9.64 -4.37 -35.52
N TYR A 444 8.80 -3.41 -35.09
CA TYR A 444 8.73 -2.08 -35.72
C TYR A 444 9.98 -1.22 -35.47
N VAL A 445 10.55 -1.29 -34.27
CA VAL A 445 11.86 -0.69 -33.95
C VAL A 445 12.94 -1.36 -34.78
N GLY A 446 12.84 -2.68 -34.96
CA GLY A 446 13.73 -3.51 -35.73
C GLY A 446 15.00 -3.86 -34.95
N TYR A 447 15.46 -5.09 -35.10
CA TYR A 447 16.62 -5.64 -34.40
C TYR A 447 17.33 -6.71 -35.22
N THR A 448 18.58 -7.00 -34.87
CA THR A 448 19.34 -8.13 -35.43
C THR A 448 19.73 -9.10 -34.31
N ARG A 449 19.35 -10.37 -34.46
CA ARG A 449 19.73 -11.48 -33.57
C ARG A 449 19.85 -12.76 -34.41
N GLY A 450 21.02 -12.99 -34.99
CA GLY A 450 21.22 -13.99 -36.05
C GLY A 450 20.56 -13.59 -37.37
N GLU A 451 19.28 -13.23 -37.32
CA GLU A 451 18.51 -12.67 -38.42
C GLU A 451 18.07 -11.23 -38.10
N THR A 452 17.81 -10.44 -39.13
CA THR A 452 17.28 -9.08 -38.98
C THR A 452 15.77 -9.09 -39.13
N VAL A 453 15.07 -8.64 -38.09
CA VAL A 453 13.61 -8.51 -38.08
C VAL A 453 13.25 -7.03 -38.15
N ARG A 454 12.33 -6.69 -39.06
CA ARG A 454 11.82 -5.32 -39.22
C ARG A 454 10.39 -5.35 -39.74
N ALA A 455 9.52 -4.57 -39.12
CA ALA A 455 8.16 -4.31 -39.57
C ALA A 455 7.99 -2.86 -40.04
N ASP A 456 7.12 -2.65 -41.02
CA ASP A 456 6.86 -1.32 -41.59
C ASP A 456 5.93 -0.46 -40.71
N SER A 457 5.12 -1.09 -39.86
CA SER A 457 4.17 -0.41 -38.97
C SER A 457 3.96 -1.19 -37.66
N VAL A 458 3.55 -0.47 -36.61
CA VAL A 458 3.10 -1.01 -35.32
C VAL A 458 1.56 -0.91 -35.15
N ASP A 459 0.85 -0.35 -36.12
CA ASP A 459 -0.56 0.05 -35.99
C ASP A 459 -1.49 -1.12 -35.65
N ALA A 460 -1.24 -2.30 -36.21
CA ALA A 460 -2.02 -3.50 -35.90
C ALA A 460 -1.86 -3.93 -34.43
N ALA A 461 -0.64 -3.86 -33.91
CA ALA A 461 -0.35 -4.18 -32.51
C ALA A 461 -0.97 -3.14 -31.56
N GLU A 462 -0.84 -1.84 -31.88
CA GLU A 462 -1.46 -0.77 -31.10
C GLU A 462 -2.99 -0.84 -31.14
N THR A 463 -3.60 -1.10 -32.30
CA THR A 463 -5.06 -1.26 -32.43
C THR A 463 -5.54 -2.43 -31.57
N ALA A 464 -4.85 -3.57 -31.64
CA ALA A 464 -5.17 -4.75 -30.86
C ALA A 464 -4.97 -4.54 -29.35
N ALA A 465 -3.99 -3.74 -28.93
CA ALA A 465 -3.76 -3.37 -27.54
C ALA A 465 -4.80 -2.36 -27.03
N GLN A 466 -5.15 -1.36 -27.85
CA GLN A 466 -6.13 -0.32 -27.53
C GLN A 466 -7.55 -0.89 -27.38
N ALA A 467 -7.88 -1.96 -28.11
CA ALA A 467 -9.15 -2.67 -27.97
C ALA A 467 -9.35 -3.33 -26.59
N LEU A 468 -8.28 -3.52 -25.81
CA LEU A 468 -8.35 -4.04 -24.44
C LEU A 468 -8.59 -2.93 -23.40
N THR A 469 -8.27 -1.68 -23.72
CA THR A 469 -8.35 -0.54 -22.79
C THR A 469 -9.75 -0.37 -22.16
N PRO A 470 -10.87 -0.41 -22.90
CA PRO A 470 -12.19 -0.28 -22.27
C PRO A 470 -12.53 -1.43 -21.30
N GLN A 471 -12.06 -2.65 -21.57
CA GLN A 471 -12.28 -3.80 -20.69
C GLN A 471 -11.45 -3.66 -19.41
N ILE A 472 -10.21 -3.22 -19.59
CA ILE A 472 -9.29 -2.88 -18.51
C ILE A 472 -9.87 -1.78 -17.62
N ASP A 473 -10.34 -0.67 -18.21
CA ASP A 473 -10.94 0.45 -17.48
C ASP A 473 -12.17 0.00 -16.71
N ALA A 474 -13.03 -0.83 -17.31
CA ALA A 474 -14.18 -1.41 -16.63
C ALA A 474 -13.81 -2.29 -15.43
N MET A 475 -12.68 -2.99 -15.47
CA MET A 475 -12.19 -3.78 -14.33
C MET A 475 -11.61 -2.92 -13.21
N ARG A 476 -11.10 -1.72 -13.53
CA ARG A 476 -10.51 -0.78 -12.57
C ARG A 476 -11.53 0.09 -11.85
N GLN A 477 -12.69 0.36 -12.47
CA GLN A 477 -13.71 1.18 -11.81
C GLN A 477 -14.30 0.44 -10.59
N PRO A 478 -14.44 1.12 -9.43
CA PRO A 478 -15.03 0.50 -8.25
C PRO A 478 -16.49 0.12 -8.52
N ILE A 479 -16.89 -1.07 -8.06
CA ILE A 479 -18.28 -1.52 -8.09
C ILE A 479 -19.01 -0.78 -6.97
N ARG A 480 -19.88 0.15 -7.35
CA ARG A 480 -20.61 0.99 -6.40
C ARG A 480 -21.84 0.26 -5.88
N VAL A 481 -21.95 0.13 -4.56
CA VAL A 481 -23.09 -0.50 -3.87
C VAL A 481 -23.83 0.57 -3.10
N ALA A 482 -25.10 0.79 -3.41
CA ALA A 482 -25.97 1.69 -2.66
C ALA A 482 -26.83 0.88 -1.69
N CYS A 483 -26.60 1.02 -0.39
CA CYS A 483 -27.46 0.49 0.66
C CYS A 483 -28.53 1.53 1.01
N VAL A 484 -29.75 1.31 0.53
CA VAL A 484 -30.92 2.16 0.68
C VAL A 484 -31.79 1.62 1.81
N GLY A 485 -32.14 2.45 2.77
CA GLY A 485 -32.96 1.99 3.88
C GLY A 485 -33.25 3.01 4.95
N ASP A 486 -33.75 2.52 6.08
CA ASP A 486 -34.12 3.35 7.22
C ASP A 486 -33.04 3.35 8.32
N SER A 487 -33.47 3.41 9.59
CA SER A 487 -32.61 3.41 10.78
C SER A 487 -31.77 2.14 10.90
N ILE A 488 -32.26 0.99 10.44
CA ILE A 488 -31.48 -0.27 10.46
C ILE A 488 -30.31 -0.17 9.48
N THR A 489 -30.54 0.44 8.31
CA THR A 489 -29.47 0.70 7.33
C THR A 489 -28.52 1.78 7.79
N TRP A 490 -29.01 2.86 8.41
CA TRP A 490 -28.17 3.89 9.00
C TRP A 490 -27.23 3.33 10.09
N GLY A 491 -27.70 2.33 10.84
CA GLY A 491 -26.98 1.74 11.97
C GLY A 491 -27.41 2.33 13.31
N ALA A 492 -28.72 2.55 13.50
CA ALA A 492 -29.25 3.08 14.74
C ALA A 492 -28.97 2.13 15.90
N ASN A 493 -28.62 2.71 17.05
CA ASN A 493 -28.24 1.98 18.28
C ASN A 493 -26.98 1.09 18.13
N ILE A 494 -26.19 1.27 17.08
CA ILE A 494 -24.90 0.62 16.91
C ILE A 494 -23.78 1.61 17.26
N ASP A 495 -22.88 1.21 18.14
CA ASP A 495 -21.68 2.00 18.43
C ASP A 495 -20.80 2.14 17.20
N ASN A 496 -20.38 3.37 16.90
CA ASN A 496 -19.59 3.71 15.72
C ASN A 496 -20.16 3.09 14.42
N PRO A 497 -21.33 3.56 13.96
CA PRO A 497 -22.01 2.97 12.80
C PRO A 497 -21.20 3.12 11.50
N ALA A 498 -20.26 4.07 11.43
CA ALA A 498 -19.32 4.18 10.32
C ALA A 498 -18.41 2.94 10.16
N VAL A 499 -18.25 2.16 11.24
CA VAL A 499 -17.52 0.89 11.24
C VAL A 499 -18.48 -0.29 11.37
N ASN A 500 -19.48 -0.20 12.24
CA ASN A 500 -20.24 -1.37 12.68
C ASN A 500 -21.64 -1.52 12.06
N SER A 501 -22.11 -0.56 11.27
CA SER A 501 -23.35 -0.74 10.50
C SER A 501 -23.18 -1.83 9.44
N TYR A 502 -24.28 -2.49 9.04
CA TYR A 502 -24.18 -3.56 8.04
C TYR A 502 -23.57 -3.08 6.71
N PRO A 503 -23.82 -1.85 6.19
CA PRO A 503 -23.17 -1.39 4.97
C PRO A 503 -21.65 -1.25 5.15
N ALA A 504 -21.19 -0.81 6.32
CA ALA A 504 -19.77 -0.68 6.62
C ALA A 504 -19.09 -2.06 6.75
N VAL A 505 -19.74 -3.02 7.42
CA VAL A 505 -19.28 -4.41 7.51
C VAL A 505 -19.27 -5.06 6.13
N LEU A 506 -20.32 -4.88 5.33
CA LEU A 506 -20.43 -5.39 3.96
C LEU A 506 -19.29 -4.86 3.08
N GLY A 507 -18.96 -3.58 3.18
CA GLY A 507 -17.82 -2.99 2.46
C GLY A 507 -16.50 -3.68 2.77
N ARG A 508 -16.26 -4.03 4.04
CA ARG A 508 -15.06 -4.78 4.43
C ARG A 508 -15.09 -6.23 3.95
N MET A 509 -16.26 -6.88 3.96
CA MET A 509 -16.41 -8.24 3.44
C MET A 509 -16.18 -8.30 1.91
N LEU A 510 -16.70 -7.32 1.17
CA LEU A 510 -16.58 -7.25 -0.29
C LEU A 510 -15.18 -6.82 -0.78
N GLY A 511 -14.43 -6.10 0.04
CA GLY A 511 -13.06 -5.67 -0.25
C GLY A 511 -12.95 -4.49 -1.22
N ASP A 512 -11.71 -4.12 -1.55
CA ASP A 512 -11.34 -2.85 -2.21
C ASP A 512 -11.98 -2.61 -3.58
N ARG A 513 -12.44 -3.67 -4.26
CA ARG A 513 -13.15 -3.54 -5.54
C ARG A 513 -14.53 -2.90 -5.39
N TYR A 514 -15.12 -2.99 -4.21
CA TYR A 514 -16.47 -2.47 -3.95
C TYR A 514 -16.40 -1.18 -3.14
N ARG A 515 -17.17 -0.19 -3.57
CA ARG A 515 -17.43 1.01 -2.78
C ARG A 515 -18.87 0.97 -2.29
N VAL A 516 -19.03 0.61 -1.03
CA VAL A 516 -20.35 0.53 -0.38
C VAL A 516 -20.70 1.88 0.25
N TYR A 517 -21.88 2.39 -0.07
CA TYR A 517 -22.42 3.64 0.43
C TYR A 517 -23.64 3.37 1.30
N ASN A 518 -23.65 3.96 2.49
CA ASN A 518 -24.79 3.93 3.40
C ASN A 518 -25.70 5.13 3.11
N PHE A 519 -26.89 4.88 2.57
CA PHE A 519 -27.94 5.87 2.34
C PHE A 519 -29.12 5.68 3.31
N GLY A 520 -28.89 5.05 4.47
CA GLY A 520 -29.90 4.88 5.50
C GLY A 520 -30.36 6.20 6.12
N VAL A 521 -31.67 6.37 6.30
CA VAL A 521 -32.24 7.54 7.00
C VAL A 521 -33.23 7.08 8.07
N SER A 522 -32.94 7.38 9.33
CA SER A 522 -33.73 6.88 10.46
C SER A 522 -35.21 7.25 10.37
N GLY A 523 -36.07 6.25 10.59
CA GLY A 523 -37.52 6.41 10.71
C GLY A 523 -38.30 6.55 9.41
N THR A 524 -37.65 6.43 8.24
CA THR A 524 -38.32 6.66 6.95
C THR A 524 -39.12 5.48 6.44
N THR A 525 -40.13 5.75 5.63
CA THR A 525 -41.06 4.78 5.04
C THR A 525 -40.88 4.62 3.53
N MET A 526 -41.22 3.45 2.99
CA MET A 526 -41.38 3.21 1.56
C MET A 526 -42.69 3.81 1.02
N LEU A 527 -43.72 3.94 1.85
CA LEU A 527 -44.98 4.59 1.52
C LEU A 527 -44.76 6.09 1.35
N LYS A 528 -45.23 6.62 0.21
CA LYS A 528 -45.25 8.07 -0.06
C LYS A 528 -46.17 8.86 0.87
N LYS A 529 -47.18 8.18 1.44
CA LYS A 529 -48.12 8.73 2.43
C LYS A 529 -47.79 8.38 3.87
N GLY A 530 -46.64 7.73 4.11
CA GLY A 530 -46.15 7.51 5.46
C GLY A 530 -45.80 8.82 6.17
N ASP A 531 -45.60 8.75 7.48
CA ASP A 531 -45.22 9.88 8.32
C ASP A 531 -43.85 10.48 7.97
N SER A 532 -42.92 9.69 7.42
CA SER A 532 -41.62 10.16 6.93
C SER A 532 -41.18 9.46 5.63
N PRO A 533 -41.70 9.85 4.45
CA PRO A 533 -41.39 9.17 3.20
C PRO A 533 -39.91 9.29 2.79
N TYR A 534 -39.23 8.16 2.53
CA TYR A 534 -37.83 8.15 2.07
C TYR A 534 -37.63 8.91 0.74
N TRP A 535 -38.67 8.92 -0.10
CA TRP A 535 -38.75 9.66 -1.37
C TRP A 535 -38.36 11.13 -1.27
N ASN A 536 -38.59 11.75 -0.12
CA ASN A 536 -38.35 13.17 0.11
C ASN A 536 -36.97 13.46 0.72
N GLN A 537 -36.17 12.41 0.98
CA GLN A 537 -34.88 12.54 1.65
C GLN A 537 -33.76 12.83 0.65
N GLY A 538 -32.79 13.64 1.06
CA GLY A 538 -31.57 13.86 0.27
C GLY A 538 -30.80 12.57 -0.03
N ALA A 539 -30.92 11.57 0.84
CA ALA A 539 -30.30 10.25 0.66
C ALA A 539 -30.85 9.49 -0.56
N TYR A 540 -32.13 9.64 -0.90
CA TYR A 540 -32.71 9.08 -2.13
C TYR A 540 -32.01 9.65 -3.37
N LYS A 541 -31.89 10.99 -3.44
CA LYS A 541 -31.19 11.65 -4.54
C LYS A 541 -29.71 11.24 -4.59
N ALA A 542 -29.02 11.22 -3.44
CA ALA A 542 -27.62 10.82 -3.36
C ALA A 542 -27.39 9.36 -3.80
N ALA A 543 -28.31 8.45 -3.47
CA ALA A 543 -28.25 7.06 -3.93
C ALA A 543 -28.35 6.96 -5.46
N MET A 544 -29.26 7.71 -6.09
CA MET A 544 -29.41 7.77 -7.55
C MET A 544 -28.19 8.41 -8.24
N ASP A 545 -27.71 9.53 -7.70
CA ASP A 545 -26.54 10.27 -8.21
C ASP A 545 -25.25 9.45 -8.11
N SER A 546 -25.18 8.51 -7.15
CA SER A 546 -24.02 7.62 -6.99
C SER A 546 -23.82 6.67 -8.17
N GLN A 547 -24.82 6.53 -9.06
CA GLN A 547 -24.82 5.62 -10.22
C GLN A 547 -24.37 4.20 -9.80
N PRO A 548 -25.08 3.55 -8.87
CA PRO A 548 -24.67 2.27 -8.33
C PRO A 548 -24.65 1.17 -9.40
N ASN A 549 -23.75 0.21 -9.24
CA ASN A 549 -23.78 -1.07 -9.97
C ASN A 549 -24.62 -2.11 -9.22
N ILE A 550 -24.80 -1.94 -7.91
CA ILE A 550 -25.61 -2.79 -7.05
C ILE A 550 -26.44 -1.89 -6.13
N VAL A 551 -27.72 -2.21 -5.96
CA VAL A 551 -28.61 -1.55 -5.00
C VAL A 551 -29.14 -2.59 -4.03
N VAL A 552 -29.00 -2.33 -2.73
CA VAL A 552 -29.55 -3.15 -1.65
C VAL A 552 -30.62 -2.32 -0.96
N ILE A 553 -31.88 -2.75 -1.01
CA ILE A 553 -33.02 -2.03 -0.43
C ILE A 553 -33.50 -2.78 0.79
N MET A 554 -33.31 -2.19 1.97
CA MET A 554 -33.90 -2.63 3.24
C MET A 554 -34.69 -1.47 3.84
N LEU A 555 -35.89 -1.28 3.31
CA LEU A 555 -36.79 -0.18 3.64
C LEU A 555 -38.22 -0.71 3.64
N GLY A 556 -38.96 -0.43 4.72
CA GLY A 556 -40.34 -0.91 4.84
C GLY A 556 -40.80 -1.20 6.27
N THR A 557 -39.87 -1.52 7.17
CA THR A 557 -40.22 -1.85 8.57
C THR A 557 -40.99 -0.72 9.27
N ASN A 558 -40.68 0.54 8.98
CA ASN A 558 -41.40 1.70 9.51
C ASN A 558 -42.83 1.89 8.95
N ASP A 559 -43.12 1.30 7.79
CA ASP A 559 -44.44 1.33 7.15
C ASP A 559 -45.46 0.53 7.96
N THR A 560 -45.02 -0.53 8.64
CA THR A 560 -45.86 -1.42 9.45
C THR A 560 -46.49 -0.76 10.69
N LYS A 561 -46.08 0.48 11.03
CA LYS A 561 -46.69 1.27 12.10
C LYS A 561 -48.14 1.58 11.77
N SER A 562 -49.03 1.49 12.76
CA SER A 562 -50.49 1.65 12.56
C SER A 562 -50.90 2.92 11.78
N GLN A 563 -50.25 4.05 12.02
CA GLN A 563 -50.54 5.31 11.33
C GLN A 563 -50.16 5.32 9.85
N ASN A 564 -49.21 4.46 9.45
CA ASN A 564 -48.70 4.31 8.09
C ASN A 564 -49.40 3.16 7.36
N TRP A 565 -49.59 2.02 8.05
CA TRP A 565 -50.15 0.78 7.48
C TRP A 565 -51.61 0.89 7.06
N LYS A 566 -52.32 1.96 7.45
CA LYS A 566 -53.61 2.33 6.85
C LYS A 566 -53.53 2.60 5.34
N TYR A 567 -52.33 2.83 4.78
CA TYR A 567 -52.07 3.00 3.35
C TYR A 567 -51.41 1.77 2.71
N LYS A 568 -51.49 0.59 3.34
CA LYS A 568 -50.78 -0.63 2.88
C LYS A 568 -51.05 -1.02 1.42
N ASP A 569 -52.25 -0.72 0.91
CA ASP A 569 -52.61 -1.04 -0.48
C ASP A 569 -51.74 -0.29 -1.52
N GLU A 570 -51.05 0.78 -1.12
CA GLU A 570 -50.09 1.52 -1.96
C GLU A 570 -48.65 1.02 -1.85
N TYR A 571 -48.32 0.21 -0.84
CA TYR A 571 -46.95 -0.22 -0.53
C TYR A 571 -46.29 -0.91 -1.73
N SER A 572 -46.96 -1.94 -2.28
CA SER A 572 -46.43 -2.69 -3.42
C SER A 572 -46.19 -1.82 -4.65
N ALA A 573 -47.08 -0.87 -4.93
CA ALA A 573 -46.93 0.04 -6.06
C ALA A 573 -45.76 1.01 -5.85
N ASN A 574 -45.64 1.60 -4.66
CA ASN A 574 -44.55 2.52 -4.31
C ASN A 574 -43.19 1.80 -4.34
N TYR A 575 -43.07 0.63 -3.73
CA TYR A 575 -41.83 -0.14 -3.73
C TYR A 575 -41.41 -0.50 -5.16
N THR A 576 -42.36 -0.94 -6.00
CA THR A 576 -42.08 -1.26 -7.41
C THR A 576 -41.55 -0.06 -8.19
N GLU A 577 -42.12 1.12 -7.95
CA GLU A 577 -41.64 2.35 -8.55
C GLU A 577 -40.19 2.64 -8.14
N MET A 578 -39.84 2.46 -6.86
CA MET A 578 -38.45 2.62 -6.37
C MET A 578 -37.49 1.69 -7.12
N VAL A 579 -37.85 0.41 -7.23
CA VAL A 579 -37.06 -0.61 -7.95
C VAL A 579 -36.85 -0.21 -9.41
N ARG A 580 -37.93 0.19 -10.09
CA ARG A 580 -37.87 0.59 -11.51
C ARG A 580 -37.04 1.85 -11.74
N LEU A 581 -37.07 2.82 -10.82
CA LEU A 581 -36.25 4.02 -10.90
C LEU A 581 -34.76 3.69 -10.80
N PHE A 582 -34.35 2.80 -9.89
CA PHE A 582 -32.97 2.31 -9.84
C PHE A 582 -32.60 1.48 -11.07
N ALA A 583 -33.49 0.59 -11.54
CA ALA A 583 -33.24 -0.25 -12.72
C ALA A 583 -33.08 0.57 -14.02
N ALA A 584 -33.69 1.76 -14.08
CA ALA A 584 -33.60 2.66 -15.22
C ALA A 584 -32.22 3.33 -15.37
N LEU A 585 -31.38 3.33 -14.32
CA LEU A 585 -30.08 3.99 -14.34
C LEU A 585 -29.17 3.48 -15.48
N PRO A 586 -28.30 4.35 -16.05
CA PRO A 586 -27.34 3.96 -17.08
C PRO A 586 -26.45 2.76 -16.71
N THR A 587 -26.11 2.62 -15.43
CA THR A 587 -25.28 1.53 -14.91
C THR A 587 -25.98 0.18 -14.86
N LYS A 588 -27.30 0.12 -15.07
CA LYS A 588 -28.12 -1.09 -15.03
C LYS A 588 -27.84 -1.94 -13.77
N PRO A 589 -28.09 -1.38 -12.58
CA PRO A 589 -27.70 -2.03 -11.34
C PRO A 589 -28.40 -3.37 -11.14
N LYS A 590 -27.70 -4.32 -10.51
CA LYS A 590 -28.36 -5.48 -9.89
C LYS A 590 -29.06 -5.02 -8.61
N ILE A 591 -30.33 -5.40 -8.44
CA ILE A 591 -31.15 -4.93 -7.32
C ILE A 591 -31.42 -6.09 -6.37
N PHE A 592 -31.19 -5.85 -5.09
CA PHE A 592 -31.40 -6.79 -3.99
C PHE A 592 -32.46 -6.23 -3.05
N LEU A 593 -33.51 -7.01 -2.80
CA LEU A 593 -34.62 -6.62 -1.91
C LEU A 593 -34.50 -7.41 -0.61
N CYS A 594 -34.26 -6.70 0.49
CA CYS A 594 -34.15 -7.31 1.80
C CYS A 594 -35.53 -7.47 2.43
N ARG A 595 -35.84 -8.67 2.88
CA ARG A 595 -36.92 -8.88 3.86
C ARG A 595 -36.59 -8.09 5.14
N PRO A 596 -37.58 -7.60 5.89
CA PRO A 596 -37.37 -6.88 7.14
C PRO A 596 -36.71 -7.74 8.23
N VAL A 597 -36.07 -7.08 9.20
CA VAL A 597 -35.58 -7.69 10.45
C VAL A 597 -36.76 -8.20 11.30
N PRO A 598 -36.65 -9.34 12.01
CA PRO A 598 -37.72 -9.80 12.90
C PRO A 598 -37.92 -8.85 14.09
N VAL A 599 -39.14 -8.80 14.61
CA VAL A 599 -39.56 -7.98 15.74
C VAL A 599 -39.95 -8.94 16.89
N PRO A 600 -38.99 -9.38 17.73
CA PRO A 600 -39.19 -10.59 18.54
C PRO A 600 -40.25 -10.49 19.65
N LYS A 601 -40.55 -9.26 20.09
CA LYS A 601 -41.50 -8.95 21.16
C LYS A 601 -42.38 -7.78 20.73
N THR A 602 -43.12 -7.17 21.65
CA THR A 602 -43.79 -5.89 21.37
C THR A 602 -42.76 -4.89 20.87
N GLY A 603 -42.80 -4.60 19.57
CA GLY A 603 -41.83 -3.75 18.92
C GLY A 603 -41.93 -2.33 19.45
N ASN A 604 -40.78 -1.68 19.59
CA ASN A 604 -40.75 -0.27 19.93
C ASN A 604 -41.25 0.58 18.76
N TYR A 605 -41.63 1.83 19.06
CA TYR A 605 -42.01 2.83 18.05
C TYR A 605 -43.26 2.49 17.21
N GLY A 606 -44.06 1.51 17.65
CA GLY A 606 -45.28 1.07 16.97
C GLY A 606 -45.06 0.06 15.83
N ILE A 607 -43.82 -0.40 15.63
CA ILE A 607 -43.46 -1.46 14.69
C ILE A 607 -43.85 -2.81 15.30
N ASN A 608 -44.31 -3.76 14.50
CA ASN A 608 -44.79 -5.04 15.01
C ASN A 608 -44.54 -6.20 14.03
N GLU A 609 -44.36 -7.39 14.58
CA GLU A 609 -44.07 -8.61 13.81
C GLU A 609 -45.19 -8.97 12.84
N ALA A 610 -46.46 -8.77 13.21
CA ALA A 610 -47.58 -9.09 12.33
C ALA A 610 -47.55 -8.29 11.02
N GLY A 611 -47.23 -6.99 11.10
CA GLY A 611 -47.05 -6.14 9.92
C GLY A 611 -45.82 -6.53 9.09
N VAL A 612 -44.71 -6.88 9.74
CA VAL A 612 -43.49 -7.39 9.09
C VAL A 612 -43.77 -8.70 8.33
N GLN A 613 -44.56 -9.61 8.93
CA GLN A 613 -44.98 -10.86 8.30
C GLN A 613 -45.98 -10.64 7.15
N GLU A 614 -46.84 -9.61 7.20
CA GLU A 614 -47.66 -9.20 6.06
C GLU A 614 -46.82 -8.58 4.93
N GLU A 615 -45.74 -7.87 5.26
CA GLU A 615 -44.85 -7.18 4.32
C GLU A 615 -43.97 -8.14 3.51
N ILE A 616 -43.42 -9.19 4.12
CA ILE A 616 -42.53 -10.17 3.48
C ILE A 616 -43.07 -10.72 2.14
N PRO A 617 -44.27 -11.31 2.07
CA PRO A 617 -44.79 -11.85 0.80
C PRO A 617 -45.05 -10.76 -0.26
N MET A 618 -45.23 -9.49 0.14
CA MET A 618 -45.33 -8.38 -0.81
C MET A 618 -43.95 -8.10 -1.45
N ILE A 619 -42.89 -8.07 -0.63
CA ILE A 619 -41.51 -7.90 -1.11
C ILE A 619 -41.12 -9.03 -2.06
N ASP A 620 -41.43 -10.28 -1.71
CA ASP A 620 -41.16 -11.45 -2.57
C ASP A 620 -41.86 -11.34 -3.92
N ALA A 621 -43.15 -10.96 -3.92
CA ALA A 621 -43.90 -10.76 -5.16
C ALA A 621 -43.31 -9.63 -6.03
N ILE A 622 -42.77 -8.57 -5.43
CA ILE A 622 -42.09 -7.50 -6.15
C ILE A 622 -40.76 -8.00 -6.72
N ALA A 623 -39.96 -8.70 -5.92
CA ALA A 623 -38.67 -9.23 -6.34
C ALA A 623 -38.82 -10.16 -7.56
N ALA A 624 -39.77 -11.09 -7.49
CA ALA A 624 -40.10 -11.99 -8.59
C ALA A 624 -40.57 -11.22 -9.84
N ARG A 625 -41.46 -10.22 -9.69
CA ARG A 625 -41.98 -9.44 -10.82
C ARG A 625 -40.91 -8.60 -11.51
N GLU A 626 -40.03 -7.97 -10.75
CA GLU A 626 -39.03 -7.03 -11.26
C GLU A 626 -37.66 -7.69 -11.52
N ALA A 627 -37.57 -9.03 -11.42
CA ALA A 627 -36.34 -9.81 -11.54
C ALA A 627 -35.21 -9.33 -10.60
N ALA A 628 -35.58 -8.88 -9.40
CA ALA A 628 -34.65 -8.54 -8.33
C ALA A 628 -34.32 -9.78 -7.48
N THR A 629 -33.20 -9.74 -6.77
CA THR A 629 -32.77 -10.85 -5.90
C THR A 629 -33.25 -10.62 -4.47
N GLU A 630 -33.96 -11.58 -3.91
CA GLU A 630 -34.38 -11.55 -2.50
C GLU A 630 -33.19 -11.81 -1.57
N VAL A 631 -33.16 -11.10 -0.44
CA VAL A 631 -32.22 -11.35 0.65
C VAL A 631 -33.01 -11.51 1.94
N ASP A 632 -33.02 -12.71 2.49
CA ASP A 632 -33.82 -13.02 3.67
C ASP A 632 -33.10 -12.62 4.96
N ILE A 633 -33.20 -11.34 5.30
CA ILE A 633 -32.67 -10.81 6.56
C ILE A 633 -33.50 -11.28 7.75
N HIS A 634 -34.79 -11.57 7.55
CA HIS A 634 -35.67 -12.07 8.59
C HIS A 634 -35.15 -13.41 9.10
N ALA A 635 -34.93 -14.36 8.19
CA ALA A 635 -34.35 -15.67 8.51
C ALA A 635 -32.93 -15.56 9.09
N ALA A 636 -32.12 -14.62 8.61
CA ALA A 636 -30.75 -14.43 9.11
C ALA A 636 -30.67 -14.01 10.59
N LEU A 637 -31.75 -13.42 11.13
CA LEU A 637 -31.83 -12.97 12.52
C LEU A 637 -32.89 -13.71 13.34
N SER A 638 -33.62 -14.65 12.74
CA SER A 638 -34.62 -15.46 13.44
C SER A 638 -33.95 -16.33 14.50
N GLY A 639 -34.47 -16.31 15.73
CA GLY A 639 -33.88 -17.00 16.88
C GLY A 639 -32.70 -16.26 17.53
N HIS A 640 -32.39 -15.03 17.08
CA HIS A 640 -31.34 -14.17 17.62
C HIS A 640 -31.90 -12.90 18.27
N ASP A 641 -32.94 -13.04 19.09
CA ASP A 641 -33.61 -11.94 19.78
C ASP A 641 -32.65 -11.07 20.61
N ASP A 642 -31.59 -11.68 21.16
CA ASP A 642 -30.54 -11.01 21.92
C ASP A 642 -29.74 -10.00 21.09
N LEU A 643 -29.73 -10.18 19.76
CA LEU A 643 -29.08 -9.27 18.83
C LEU A 643 -29.94 -8.07 18.47
N ILE A 644 -31.20 -8.00 18.92
CA ILE A 644 -32.16 -6.94 18.63
C ILE A 644 -32.62 -6.31 19.95
N PRO A 645 -31.75 -5.56 20.65
CA PRO A 645 -31.95 -5.17 22.06
C PRO A 645 -33.20 -4.33 22.31
N ASP A 646 -33.64 -3.56 21.32
CA ASP A 646 -34.86 -2.74 21.41
C ASP A 646 -36.03 -3.32 20.58
N ASN A 647 -35.94 -4.60 20.21
CA ASN A 647 -36.89 -5.33 19.37
C ASN A 647 -37.10 -4.76 17.96
N VAL A 648 -36.28 -3.81 17.49
CA VAL A 648 -36.34 -3.26 16.12
C VAL A 648 -34.95 -3.17 15.48
N HIS A 649 -33.97 -2.61 16.18
CA HIS A 649 -32.65 -2.29 15.68
C HIS A 649 -31.64 -3.37 16.11
N PRO A 650 -30.99 -4.06 15.15
CA PRO A 650 -29.91 -4.97 15.45
C PRO A 650 -28.69 -4.26 16.04
N ASN A 651 -28.01 -4.90 17.00
CA ASN A 651 -26.71 -4.45 17.49
C ASN A 651 -25.59 -4.75 16.47
N ALA A 652 -24.34 -4.44 16.81
CA ALA A 652 -23.20 -4.68 15.92
C ALA A 652 -23.02 -6.14 15.47
N ALA A 653 -23.41 -7.13 16.29
CA ALA A 653 -23.36 -8.53 15.91
C ALA A 653 -24.53 -8.91 14.98
N GLY A 654 -25.73 -8.39 15.22
CA GLY A 654 -26.85 -8.55 14.29
C GLY A 654 -26.57 -7.90 12.93
N ALA A 655 -25.96 -6.71 12.91
CA ALA A 655 -25.53 -6.04 11.68
C ALA A 655 -24.49 -6.86 10.88
N ARG A 656 -23.64 -7.66 11.55
CA ARG A 656 -22.74 -8.60 10.88
C ARG A 656 -23.49 -9.74 10.18
N LEU A 657 -24.57 -10.25 10.78
CA LEU A 657 -25.42 -11.27 10.15
C LEU A 657 -26.14 -10.72 8.92
N ILE A 658 -26.66 -9.48 9.01
CA ILE A 658 -27.24 -8.77 7.86
C ILE A 658 -26.21 -8.65 6.73
N ALA A 659 -25.01 -8.15 7.05
CA ALA A 659 -23.94 -7.99 6.07
C ALA A 659 -23.54 -9.32 5.43
N GLY A 660 -23.50 -10.41 6.21
CA GLY A 660 -23.21 -11.76 5.70
C GLY A 660 -24.27 -12.29 4.74
N ALA A 661 -25.55 -12.09 5.05
CA ALA A 661 -26.66 -12.47 4.16
C ALA A 661 -26.60 -11.68 2.83
N VAL A 662 -26.38 -10.37 2.90
CA VAL A 662 -26.22 -9.52 1.70
C VAL A 662 -24.97 -9.91 0.92
N TYR A 663 -23.84 -10.17 1.58
CA TYR A 663 -22.61 -10.62 0.96
C TYR A 663 -22.83 -11.91 0.16
N LYS A 664 -23.50 -12.89 0.76
CA LYS A 664 -23.81 -14.17 0.12
C LYS A 664 -24.70 -14.00 -1.10
N ALA A 665 -25.70 -13.13 -1.03
CA ALA A 665 -26.55 -12.82 -2.18
C ALA A 665 -25.78 -12.11 -3.31
N VAL A 666 -24.89 -11.16 -2.96
CA VAL A 666 -24.12 -10.39 -3.94
C VAL A 666 -23.05 -11.22 -4.63
N THR A 667 -22.37 -12.10 -3.90
CA THR A 667 -21.18 -12.81 -4.38
C THR A 667 -21.43 -14.29 -4.73
N GLY A 668 -22.48 -14.89 -4.19
CA GLY A 668 -22.69 -16.34 -4.24
C GLY A 668 -21.78 -17.15 -3.30
N GLN A 669 -21.00 -16.49 -2.44
CA GLN A 669 -20.03 -17.11 -1.53
C GLN A 669 -20.42 -16.94 -0.06
N GLU A 670 -19.93 -17.82 0.81
CA GLU A 670 -20.06 -17.63 2.26
C GLU A 670 -19.19 -16.45 2.72
N PRO A 671 -19.64 -15.66 3.72
CA PRO A 671 -18.88 -14.51 4.22
C PRO A 671 -17.52 -14.94 4.79
N PRO A 672 -16.45 -14.15 4.56
CA PRO A 672 -15.11 -14.50 5.03
C PRO A 672 -15.04 -14.56 6.58
N ALA A 673 -14.36 -15.58 7.10
CA ALA A 673 -14.15 -15.76 8.53
C ALA A 673 -13.23 -14.64 9.09
N GLY A 674 -13.59 -14.04 10.24
CA GLY A 674 -12.67 -13.19 11.01
C GLY A 674 -12.61 -11.69 10.69
N THR A 675 -13.66 -11.06 10.13
CA THR A 675 -13.69 -9.62 9.78
C THR A 675 -13.66 -8.62 10.96
N ALA A 676 -13.23 -9.04 12.14
CA ALA A 676 -13.05 -8.19 13.32
C ALA A 676 -11.75 -7.33 13.29
N GLY A 677 -10.87 -7.47 12.29
CA GLY A 677 -9.51 -6.93 12.37
C GLY A 677 -8.90 -6.33 11.10
N PHE A 678 -9.69 -5.82 10.14
CA PHE A 678 -9.10 -5.08 9.01
C PHE A 678 -8.98 -3.58 9.35
N THR A 679 -7.74 -3.13 9.54
CA THR A 679 -7.36 -1.73 9.69
C THR A 679 -7.79 -0.93 8.45
N LEU A 680 -8.58 0.13 8.66
CA LEU A 680 -8.92 1.10 7.62
C LEU A 680 -7.64 1.84 7.19
N TYR A 681 -7.24 1.68 5.92
CA TYR A 681 -6.38 2.66 5.26
C TYR A 681 -7.28 3.76 4.72
N PHE A 682 -7.26 4.92 5.38
CA PHE A 682 -7.80 6.17 4.84
C PHE A 682 -6.82 6.81 3.86
#